data_AF-A0A8H7B5L6-F1
#
_entry.id   AF-A0A8H7B5L6-F1
#
_cell.length_a   1.000
_cell.length_b   1.000
_cell.length_c   1.000
_cell.angle_alpha   90.00
_cell.angle_beta   90.00
_cell.angle_gamma   90.00
#
_symmetry.space_group_name_H-M   'P 1'
#
loop_
_entity.id
_entity.type
_entity.pdbx_description
1 polymer ?
#
loop_
_entity_poly.entity_id
_entity_poly.type
_entity_poly.pdbx_seq_one_letter_code
_entity_poly.pdbx_strand_id
1 'polypeptide(L)'
;MAPVTEVPRKVEWNGKQVPVYPMETIDFSAILSQEPAELEKLLQCCKEQGFFYLDLNNVDGRRFIDDHQELLKLMHRFFESPVEVKNEYGLIAPHLGYEPVGSRNGVLEDTRDGYEMVKVSRDEIQRESPHIPRNIKNSGDLKILENAISGNNIMGKAILAALSTAFGLTGAARFENLHRNHRPSTSTLSMMHYIPSNPAKDGNVGHQKHTDISSLTVLFTEQWGLQIRPPGSKEFGFVEPKKGQAIINVGDSLRFASGHTFQSCIHRVVPYNYSEHRYSVAYFLRAEDETMFQDSEGRFVTARTWHDEKFLAFLASPADQAAAPSSMLLGGMQEDETDVYSLPQPKPVAADAAKSSTFEVTTVEIGLAAHRRNLAGEGETVPKWTSERWNEYSFETRLDSYHVYLDYPVHRSLSLDHGNGSTYHATLEEEILEEDGTTGDADRVPAFHGYSGSGDASAEYIYVGRASQEDFKRLLALNITLEGKIALAKYGGPFRGLKVKNAQTFGMIGAVIFTDPGDDRNMTAGNYATYPDGPARNPTSIQKGSVMDLSTYPGDPTTPGYPSKEGVSRKEKKTVPKIPSLPISWLEAKPLLAALNGHGVDATTVNRLNWVGAIDGVDYSTGPSKAVLSISNIMRGETKWIHNAIGILNGTNEDEVVIVGNHHDSWMIGGAADPHSGSAILVELAKAIGTLLKTGWKPKRTIVLCSWDAEEYGLVGSTEWVEEYIPWLTSSVVSYLNIDVGIAGTIPDFSATPDLHALTTSTARKIIWPHGKNRTLYDIWEEKTGEIDTLGAQSDYTAFVHRAGVSAIDMGTTRAPLDPIYHTHSNFDSFHWMTKFVDPGFVMHTAIGKFLALMLYRLVDDEIVPLEPANYGVEMRAWLKGLDGVIKDSNTKVNLDLGELENSVAVFEDAARQFNAARNMAVSSNSSVLKTQLNHKARDFGRGFVSEGGLPEREFYRHLVFAPGVDTGYAPVTYPGVTEAVVAGNTTLAEEFVGKTAKAILAAAHILL
;
A
#
# COMPACT_ATOMS: atom_id res chain seq x y z
N MET A 1 2.62 62.90 -20.63
CA MET A 1 3.42 62.36 -19.51
C MET A 1 2.43 61.96 -18.42
N ALA A 2 2.08 60.68 -18.34
CA ALA A 2 1.45 60.14 -17.14
C ALA A 2 2.50 60.14 -16.02
N PRO A 3 2.13 60.34 -14.75
CA PRO A 3 3.11 60.38 -13.67
C PRO A 3 3.75 59.00 -13.57
N VAL A 4 5.08 58.95 -13.70
CA VAL A 4 5.86 57.79 -13.28
C VAL A 4 5.70 57.73 -11.78
N THR A 5 4.77 56.89 -11.31
CA THR A 5 4.72 56.52 -9.90
C THR A 5 6.01 55.76 -9.62
N GLU A 6 7.00 56.46 -9.03
CA GLU A 6 8.18 55.80 -8.49
C GLU A 6 7.71 54.67 -7.57
N VAL A 7 8.18 53.46 -7.85
CA VAL A 7 7.90 52.29 -7.03
C VAL A 7 8.34 52.62 -5.60
N PRO A 8 7.47 52.44 -4.59
CA PRO A 8 7.84 52.74 -3.22
C PRO A 8 9.10 51.93 -2.84
N ARG A 9 10.16 52.59 -2.36
CA ARG A 9 11.35 51.88 -1.83
C ARG A 9 10.99 50.95 -0.66
N LYS A 10 9.84 51.19 -0.03
CA LYS A 10 9.19 50.34 0.97
C LYS A 10 7.68 50.35 0.76
N VAL A 11 7.04 49.21 1.01
CA VAL A 11 5.58 49.05 1.04
C VAL A 11 5.12 48.79 2.48
N GLU A 12 3.97 49.32 2.85
CA GLU A 12 3.34 48.97 4.12
C GLU A 12 2.67 47.61 4.01
N TRP A 13 3.11 46.66 4.83
CA TRP A 13 2.55 45.32 4.91
C TRP A 13 2.57 44.83 6.36
N ASN A 14 1.41 44.42 6.88
CA ASN A 14 1.21 44.04 8.29
C ASN A 14 1.63 45.11 9.31
N GLY A 15 1.34 46.38 9.02
CA GLY A 15 1.69 47.49 9.91
C GLY A 15 3.19 47.76 10.01
N LYS A 16 4.01 47.18 9.11
CA LYS A 16 5.46 47.37 9.04
C LYS A 16 5.86 47.83 7.63
N GLN A 17 6.94 48.60 7.55
CA GLN A 17 7.50 49.08 6.29
C GLN A 17 8.51 48.06 5.77
N VAL A 18 8.11 47.27 4.76
CA VAL A 18 8.92 46.21 4.15
C VAL A 18 9.58 46.74 2.87
N PRO A 19 10.88 46.51 2.63
CA PRO A 19 11.54 46.98 1.41
C PRO A 19 10.96 46.34 0.14
N VAL A 20 10.96 47.09 -0.95
CA VAL A 20 10.81 46.54 -2.31
C VAL A 20 12.21 46.42 -2.88
N TYR A 21 12.61 45.20 -3.27
CA TYR A 21 13.98 44.95 -3.69
C TYR A 21 14.19 45.43 -5.14
N PRO A 22 15.15 46.34 -5.39
CA PRO A 22 15.44 46.79 -6.74
C PRO A 22 16.20 45.68 -7.48
N MET A 23 15.67 45.25 -8.63
CA MET A 23 16.35 44.30 -9.52
C MET A 23 16.66 44.96 -10.84
N GLU A 24 17.82 44.62 -11.38
CA GLU A 24 18.22 45.04 -12.72
C GLU A 24 17.34 44.39 -13.79
N THR A 25 17.19 45.09 -14.91
CA THR A 25 16.47 44.60 -16.09
C THR A 25 17.45 44.27 -17.19
N ILE A 26 17.36 43.06 -17.73
CA ILE A 26 18.17 42.53 -18.83
C ILE A 26 17.34 42.54 -20.11
N ASP A 27 17.84 43.14 -21.19
CA ASP A 27 17.17 43.18 -22.49
C ASP A 27 17.34 41.85 -23.25
N PHE A 28 16.21 41.19 -23.55
CA PHE A 28 16.21 39.90 -24.23
C PHE A 28 16.81 39.94 -25.66
N SER A 29 16.55 40.98 -26.44
CA SER A 29 17.09 41.15 -27.80
C SER A 29 18.61 41.38 -27.77
N ALA A 30 19.10 42.13 -26.77
CA ALA A 30 20.52 42.40 -26.61
C ALA A 30 21.32 41.16 -26.20
N ILE A 31 20.78 40.29 -25.33
CA ILE A 31 21.44 39.01 -25.00
C ILE A 31 21.42 38.01 -26.17
N LEU A 32 20.35 38.01 -26.98
CA LEU A 32 20.30 37.22 -28.23
C LEU A 32 21.36 37.70 -29.22
N SER A 33 21.59 39.01 -29.27
CA SER A 33 22.62 39.64 -30.11
C SER A 33 24.03 39.57 -29.49
N GLN A 34 24.18 38.96 -28.31
CA GLN A 34 25.44 38.81 -27.57
C GLN A 34 26.15 40.17 -27.33
N GLU A 35 25.38 41.22 -27.06
CA GLU A 35 25.94 42.56 -26.84
C GLU A 35 26.82 42.61 -25.58
N PRO A 36 28.10 42.99 -25.67
CA PRO A 36 29.05 42.84 -24.56
C PRO A 36 28.62 43.52 -23.24
N ALA A 37 28.04 44.72 -23.32
CA ALA A 37 27.59 45.45 -22.15
C ALA A 37 26.44 44.74 -21.43
N GLU A 38 25.50 44.17 -22.19
CA GLU A 38 24.37 43.45 -21.62
C GLU A 38 24.78 42.09 -21.06
N LEU A 39 25.74 41.42 -21.71
CA LEU A 39 26.34 40.18 -21.22
C LEU A 39 27.08 40.39 -19.89
N GLU A 40 27.84 41.47 -19.77
CA GLU A 40 28.52 41.85 -18.52
C GLU A 40 27.51 42.16 -17.42
N LYS A 41 26.45 42.90 -17.76
CA LYS A 41 25.35 43.19 -16.84
C LYS A 41 24.65 41.93 -16.34
N LEU A 42 24.27 41.03 -17.25
CA LEU A 42 23.67 39.73 -16.93
C LEU A 42 24.57 38.90 -16.01
N LEU A 43 25.86 38.82 -16.35
CA LEU A 43 26.85 38.10 -15.56
C LEU A 43 26.94 38.66 -14.13
N GLN A 44 26.94 39.99 -13.99
CA GLN A 44 27.01 40.63 -12.68
C GLN A 44 25.74 40.36 -11.86
N CYS A 45 24.56 40.41 -12.48
CA CYS A 45 23.30 40.07 -11.81
C CYS A 45 23.33 38.65 -11.24
N CYS A 46 23.84 37.68 -12.00
CA CYS A 46 23.99 36.29 -11.54
C CYS A 46 25.03 36.13 -10.43
N LYS A 47 26.12 36.92 -10.42
CA LYS A 47 27.17 36.89 -9.40
C LYS A 47 26.80 37.57 -8.09
N GLU A 48 25.97 38.59 -8.13
CA GLU A 48 25.63 39.41 -6.96
C GLU A 48 24.28 39.02 -6.34
N GLN A 49 23.23 38.95 -7.16
CA GLN A 49 21.85 38.90 -6.67
C GLN A 49 21.18 37.55 -6.92
N GLY A 50 21.47 36.90 -8.06
CA GLY A 50 20.79 35.67 -8.47
C GLY A 50 19.37 35.88 -8.99
N PHE A 51 18.88 37.11 -9.01
CA PHE A 51 17.58 37.50 -9.56
C PHE A 51 17.71 38.72 -10.48
N PHE A 52 16.91 38.78 -11.54
CA PHE A 52 16.78 39.94 -12.43
C PHE A 52 15.48 39.90 -13.20
N TYR A 53 15.07 41.04 -13.78
CA TYR A 53 13.99 41.08 -14.77
C TYR A 53 14.56 40.79 -16.16
N LEU A 54 13.81 40.08 -16.98
CA LEU A 54 14.06 39.95 -18.41
C LEU A 54 13.01 40.74 -19.18
N ASP A 55 13.43 41.77 -19.93
CA ASP A 55 12.53 42.59 -20.73
C ASP A 55 12.16 41.89 -22.04
N LEU A 56 10.86 41.64 -22.21
CA LEU A 56 10.28 40.96 -23.35
C LEU A 56 9.37 41.89 -24.18
N ASN A 57 9.39 43.20 -23.92
CA ASN A 57 8.60 44.17 -24.69
C ASN A 57 9.19 44.47 -26.08
N ASN A 58 10.40 44.00 -26.37
CA ASN A 58 11.04 44.08 -27.69
C ASN A 58 10.41 43.10 -28.69
N VAL A 59 10.82 43.21 -29.97
CA VAL A 59 10.25 42.42 -31.07
C VAL A 59 10.51 40.92 -30.92
N ASP A 60 11.63 40.54 -30.29
CA ASP A 60 12.03 39.14 -30.10
C ASP A 60 11.31 38.50 -28.90
N GLY A 61 10.94 39.30 -27.90
CA GLY A 61 10.29 38.84 -26.67
C GLY A 61 8.76 38.81 -26.72
N ARG A 62 8.13 39.64 -27.56
CA ARG A 62 6.67 39.86 -27.53
C ARG A 62 5.84 38.59 -27.68
N ARG A 63 6.31 37.65 -28.50
CA ARG A 63 5.62 36.37 -28.70
C ARG A 63 5.51 35.57 -27.39
N PHE A 64 6.53 35.60 -26.52
CA PHE A 64 6.49 34.86 -25.26
C PHE A 64 5.48 35.47 -24.28
N ILE A 65 5.26 36.78 -24.36
CA ILE A 65 4.19 37.45 -23.62
C ILE A 65 2.82 37.00 -24.13
N ASP A 66 2.62 36.92 -25.44
CA ASP A 66 1.36 36.46 -26.04
C ASP A 66 1.07 35.00 -25.66
N ASP A 67 2.07 34.11 -25.76
CA ASP A 67 1.95 32.70 -25.36
C ASP A 67 1.63 32.55 -23.85
N HIS A 68 2.23 33.40 -23.01
CA HIS A 68 1.94 33.42 -21.57
C HIS A 68 0.49 33.85 -21.27
N GLN A 69 -0.05 34.83 -22.00
CA GLN A 69 -1.43 35.30 -21.81
C GLN A 69 -2.46 34.23 -22.19
N GLU A 70 -2.19 33.42 -23.23
CA GLU A 70 -3.05 32.27 -23.56
C GLU A 70 -2.94 31.15 -22.50
N LEU A 71 -1.73 30.90 -21.99
CA LEU A 71 -1.54 29.95 -20.89
C LEU A 71 -2.25 30.40 -19.60
N LEU A 72 -2.28 31.69 -19.30
CA LEU A 72 -2.97 32.20 -18.11
C LEU A 72 -4.48 31.95 -18.19
N LYS A 73 -5.09 32.08 -19.37
CA LYS A 73 -6.50 31.70 -19.58
C LYS A 73 -6.74 30.21 -19.35
N LEU A 74 -5.84 29.36 -19.86
CA LEU A 74 -5.89 27.91 -19.65
C LEU A 74 -5.76 27.55 -18.16
N MET A 75 -4.84 28.22 -17.46
CA MET A 75 -4.60 28.09 -16.03
C MET A 75 -5.84 28.42 -15.20
N HIS A 76 -6.49 29.55 -15.46
CA HIS A 76 -7.73 29.91 -14.77
C HIS A 76 -8.79 28.83 -14.94
N ARG A 77 -9.03 28.39 -16.18
CA ARG A 77 -10.01 27.34 -16.48
C ARG A 77 -9.70 26.02 -15.77
N PHE A 78 -8.41 25.66 -15.65
CA PHE A 78 -8.00 24.48 -14.91
C PHE A 78 -8.32 24.63 -13.40
N PHE A 79 -7.91 25.73 -12.77
CA PHE A 79 -8.08 25.90 -11.32
C PHE A 79 -9.52 26.15 -10.88
N GLU A 80 -10.35 26.72 -11.76
CA GLU A 80 -11.81 26.82 -11.57
C GLU A 80 -12.54 25.47 -11.67
N SER A 81 -11.88 24.41 -12.15
CA SER A 81 -12.49 23.09 -12.24
C SER A 81 -12.71 22.49 -10.83
N PRO A 82 -13.75 21.64 -10.64
CA PRO A 82 -13.98 20.92 -9.39
C PRO A 82 -12.74 20.13 -8.94
N VAL A 83 -12.57 19.96 -7.63
CA VAL A 83 -11.39 19.31 -7.05
C VAL A 83 -11.24 17.87 -7.53
N GLU A 84 -12.34 17.18 -7.83
CA GLU A 84 -12.37 15.84 -8.38
C GLU A 84 -11.68 15.78 -9.74
N VAL A 85 -11.97 16.76 -10.61
CA VAL A 85 -11.36 16.87 -11.95
C VAL A 85 -9.88 17.21 -11.85
N LYS A 86 -9.49 18.04 -10.88
CA LYS A 86 -8.07 18.35 -10.62
C LYS A 86 -7.33 17.12 -10.07
N ASN A 87 -7.98 16.36 -9.18
CA ASN A 87 -7.46 15.14 -8.58
C ASN A 87 -7.38 13.96 -9.55
N GLU A 88 -8.13 13.94 -10.66
CA GLU A 88 -7.96 12.94 -11.73
C GLU A 88 -6.51 12.88 -12.24
N TYR A 89 -5.77 14.00 -12.16
CA TYR A 89 -4.38 14.03 -12.57
C TYR A 89 -3.44 13.39 -11.55
N GLY A 90 -3.70 13.60 -10.26
CA GLY A 90 -2.83 13.19 -9.15
C GLY A 90 -1.39 13.72 -9.26
N LEU A 91 -0.56 13.52 -8.23
CA LEU A 91 0.87 13.73 -8.36
C LEU A 91 1.51 12.46 -8.93
N ILE A 92 1.96 12.50 -10.18
CA ILE A 92 2.50 11.33 -10.89
C ILE A 92 3.99 11.19 -10.65
N ALA A 93 4.69 12.34 -10.67
CA ALA A 93 6.10 12.45 -10.39
C ALA A 93 6.38 13.84 -9.82
N PRO A 94 7.53 14.07 -9.16
CA PRO A 94 7.89 15.39 -8.63
C PRO A 94 7.81 16.56 -9.64
N HIS A 95 7.82 16.28 -10.94
CA HIS A 95 7.79 17.27 -12.03
C HIS A 95 6.56 17.11 -12.96
N LEU A 96 5.58 16.26 -12.62
CA LEU A 96 4.38 15.98 -13.42
C LEU A 96 3.19 15.63 -12.50
N GLY A 97 2.07 16.33 -12.65
CA GLY A 97 0.87 16.06 -11.85
C GLY A 97 0.25 17.30 -11.20
N TYR A 98 -0.75 17.09 -10.35
CA TYR A 98 -1.44 18.12 -9.56
C TYR A 98 -1.17 17.94 -8.06
N GLU A 99 -0.90 19.05 -7.37
CA GLU A 99 -0.71 19.16 -5.92
C GLU A 99 -1.81 20.08 -5.35
N PRO A 100 -2.68 19.61 -4.43
CA PRO A 100 -3.68 20.46 -3.79
C PRO A 100 -3.09 21.42 -2.75
N VAL A 101 -3.88 22.40 -2.33
CA VAL A 101 -3.52 23.32 -1.23
C VAL A 101 -3.12 22.54 0.03
N GLY A 102 -2.00 22.94 0.65
CA GLY A 102 -1.52 22.35 1.90
C GLY A 102 -0.71 21.07 1.74
N SER A 103 -0.20 20.81 0.54
CA SER A 103 0.67 19.66 0.23
C SER A 103 2.09 19.79 0.81
N ARG A 104 2.50 20.99 1.22
CA ARG A 104 3.83 21.37 1.72
C ARG A 104 3.74 22.27 2.96
N ASN A 105 4.89 22.54 3.55
CA ASN A 105 4.99 23.49 4.65
C ASN A 105 4.74 24.93 4.16
N GLY A 106 3.99 25.67 4.98
CA GLY A 106 3.61 27.04 4.74
C GLY A 106 4.72 28.02 5.09
N VAL A 107 4.43 29.30 4.86
CA VAL A 107 5.43 30.36 5.10
C VAL A 107 5.68 30.66 6.57
N LEU A 108 4.78 30.21 7.45
CA LEU A 108 4.89 30.36 8.91
C LEU A 108 5.09 29.00 9.58
N GLU A 109 5.69 29.04 10.77
CA GLU A 109 5.76 27.90 11.67
C GLU A 109 4.35 27.32 11.91
N ASP A 110 4.26 25.99 11.87
CA ASP A 110 3.01 25.22 12.01
C ASP A 110 1.89 25.51 10.99
N THR A 111 2.18 26.23 9.90
CA THR A 111 1.26 26.38 8.77
C THR A 111 1.61 25.44 7.62
N ARG A 112 0.61 25.12 6.80
CA ARG A 112 0.76 24.45 5.50
C ARG A 112 0.75 25.50 4.39
N ASP A 113 1.17 25.15 3.19
CA ASP A 113 1.13 26.09 2.08
C ASP A 113 -0.32 26.49 1.73
N GLY A 114 -0.47 27.68 1.16
CA GLY A 114 -1.73 28.27 0.73
C GLY A 114 -1.93 28.25 -0.79
N TYR A 115 -1.41 27.24 -1.50
CA TYR A 115 -1.53 27.19 -2.96
C TYR A 115 -1.70 25.79 -3.51
N GLU A 116 -2.48 25.68 -4.58
CA GLU A 116 -2.53 24.48 -5.41
C GLU A 116 -1.66 24.69 -6.66
N MET A 117 -1.18 23.59 -7.25
CA MET A 117 -0.27 23.63 -8.38
C MET A 117 -0.52 22.49 -9.35
N VAL A 118 -0.37 22.75 -10.65
CA VAL A 118 -0.32 21.73 -11.70
C VAL A 118 0.97 21.83 -12.50
N LYS A 119 1.60 20.68 -12.74
CA LYS A 119 2.89 20.52 -13.42
C LYS A 119 2.74 19.75 -14.71
N VAL A 120 3.36 20.26 -15.77
CA VAL A 120 3.44 19.63 -17.08
C VAL A 120 4.91 19.53 -17.49
N SER A 121 5.41 18.29 -17.55
CA SER A 121 6.79 17.99 -17.89
C SER A 121 7.10 18.32 -19.36
N ARG A 122 8.29 18.85 -19.62
CA ARG A 122 8.82 19.08 -20.97
C ARG A 122 8.95 17.78 -21.76
N ASP A 123 9.30 16.68 -21.09
CA ASP A 123 9.49 15.38 -21.75
C ASP A 123 8.15 14.68 -21.98
N GLU A 124 7.19 14.88 -21.08
CA GLU A 124 5.85 14.31 -21.22
C GLU A 124 5.09 14.94 -22.38
N ILE A 125 5.13 16.27 -22.54
CA ILE A 125 4.40 16.97 -23.61
C ILE A 125 4.88 16.61 -25.03
N GLN A 126 6.06 16.00 -25.16
CA GLN A 126 6.63 15.57 -26.45
C GLN A 126 6.18 14.15 -26.87
N ARG A 127 5.46 13.41 -26.02
CA ARG A 127 5.03 12.05 -26.32
C ARG A 127 3.84 12.05 -27.28
N GLU A 128 3.66 10.97 -28.04
CA GLU A 128 2.52 10.81 -28.96
C GLU A 128 1.16 10.90 -28.24
N SER A 129 1.10 10.45 -26.99
CA SER A 129 -0.08 10.56 -26.12
C SER A 129 0.34 11.03 -24.74
N PRO A 130 0.47 12.35 -24.51
CA PRO A 130 0.94 12.90 -23.25
C PRO A 130 -0.11 12.67 -22.14
N HIS A 131 0.38 12.36 -20.95
CA HIS A 131 -0.42 12.21 -19.75
C HIS A 131 -0.76 13.61 -19.20
N ILE A 132 -1.93 14.11 -19.59
CA ILE A 132 -2.43 15.46 -19.32
C ILE A 132 -3.89 15.36 -18.80
N PRO A 133 -4.33 16.22 -17.87
CA PRO A 133 -5.69 16.20 -17.35
C PRO A 133 -6.75 16.36 -18.45
N ARG A 134 -7.86 15.61 -18.37
CA ARG A 134 -8.89 15.58 -19.42
C ARG A 134 -9.47 16.96 -19.73
N ASN A 135 -9.61 17.83 -18.73
CA ASN A 135 -10.11 19.21 -18.88
C ASN A 135 -9.15 20.15 -19.62
N ILE A 136 -7.89 19.75 -19.86
CA ILE A 136 -6.89 20.50 -20.64
C ILE A 136 -6.15 19.62 -21.67
N LYS A 137 -6.75 18.50 -22.10
CA LYS A 137 -6.14 17.53 -23.03
C LYS A 137 -6.56 17.71 -24.51
N ASN A 138 -7.42 18.67 -24.82
CA ASN A 138 -7.81 18.88 -26.22
C ASN A 138 -6.63 19.45 -27.04
N SER A 139 -6.69 19.31 -28.37
CA SER A 139 -5.60 19.70 -29.27
C SER A 139 -5.21 21.18 -29.18
N GLY A 140 -6.16 22.08 -28.88
CA GLY A 140 -5.88 23.51 -28.68
C GLY A 140 -5.09 23.76 -27.40
N ASP A 141 -5.47 23.11 -26.31
CA ASP A 141 -4.82 23.25 -25.01
C ASP A 141 -3.41 22.65 -25.00
N LEU A 142 -3.24 21.48 -25.64
CA LEU A 142 -1.92 20.88 -25.84
C LEU A 142 -0.99 21.84 -26.60
N LYS A 143 -1.51 22.55 -27.62
CA LYS A 143 -0.74 23.54 -28.37
C LYS A 143 -0.31 24.72 -27.50
N ILE A 144 -1.18 25.19 -26.60
CA ILE A 144 -0.86 26.27 -25.65
C ILE A 144 0.26 25.82 -24.71
N LEU A 145 0.14 24.61 -24.13
CA LEU A 145 1.16 24.04 -23.24
C LEU A 145 2.50 23.84 -23.96
N GLU A 146 2.48 23.29 -25.18
CA GLU A 146 3.68 23.13 -26.02
C GLU A 146 4.36 24.46 -26.32
N ASN A 147 3.60 25.48 -26.73
CA ASN A 147 4.14 26.80 -27.04
C ASN A 147 4.78 27.43 -25.80
N ALA A 148 4.11 27.35 -24.64
CA ALA A 148 4.63 27.89 -23.40
C ALA A 148 5.91 27.16 -22.94
N ILE A 149 5.93 25.82 -22.94
CA ILE A 149 7.11 25.03 -22.59
C ILE A 149 8.27 25.34 -23.53
N SER A 150 8.00 25.34 -24.85
CA SER A 150 9.02 25.62 -25.87
C SER A 150 9.59 27.04 -25.73
N GLY A 151 8.72 28.04 -25.56
CA GLY A 151 9.13 29.44 -25.43
C GLY A 151 9.98 29.68 -24.18
N ASN A 152 9.57 29.16 -23.03
CA ASN A 152 10.37 29.26 -21.81
C ASN A 152 11.71 28.51 -21.92
N ASN A 153 11.74 27.35 -22.57
CA ASN A 153 12.96 26.62 -22.83
C ASN A 153 13.92 27.38 -23.75
N ILE A 154 13.41 28.07 -24.78
CA ILE A 154 14.20 28.94 -25.67
C ILE A 154 14.79 30.12 -24.89
N MET A 155 13.96 30.83 -24.12
CA MET A 155 14.43 31.97 -23.31
C MET A 155 15.52 31.54 -22.32
N GLY A 156 15.30 30.46 -21.57
CA GLY A 156 16.28 29.96 -20.62
C GLY A 156 17.59 29.54 -21.29
N LYS A 157 17.53 28.86 -22.44
CA LYS A 157 18.76 28.49 -23.19
C LYS A 157 19.48 29.69 -23.80
N ALA A 158 18.77 30.74 -24.20
CA ALA A 158 19.38 31.99 -24.65
C ALA A 158 20.15 32.67 -23.50
N ILE A 159 19.57 32.71 -22.30
CA ILE A 159 20.24 33.22 -21.09
C ILE A 159 21.48 32.38 -20.77
N LEU A 160 21.38 31.04 -20.79
CA LEU A 160 22.52 30.16 -20.56
C LEU A 160 23.64 30.35 -21.59
N ALA A 161 23.29 30.52 -22.86
CA ALA A 161 24.27 30.78 -23.92
C ALA A 161 24.97 32.14 -23.77
N ALA A 162 24.22 33.18 -23.39
CA ALA A 162 24.72 34.50 -23.05
C ALA A 162 25.68 34.44 -21.85
N LEU A 163 25.29 33.74 -20.77
CA LEU A 163 26.14 33.50 -19.61
C LEU A 163 27.39 32.71 -19.96
N SER A 164 27.29 31.65 -20.78
CA SER A 164 28.45 30.89 -21.25
C SER A 164 29.47 31.79 -21.94
N THR A 165 29.02 32.69 -22.81
CA THR A 165 29.91 33.64 -23.49
C THR A 165 30.50 34.65 -22.51
N ALA A 166 29.69 35.27 -21.66
CA ALA A 166 30.15 36.24 -20.66
C ALA A 166 31.16 35.63 -19.66
N PHE A 167 30.96 34.36 -19.31
CA PHE A 167 31.81 33.58 -18.41
C PHE A 167 33.05 32.98 -19.09
N GLY A 168 33.20 33.18 -20.42
CA GLY A 168 34.35 32.69 -21.18
C GLY A 168 34.35 31.18 -21.46
N LEU A 169 33.19 30.52 -21.38
CA LEU A 169 33.04 29.08 -21.61
C LEU A 169 32.98 28.76 -23.11
N THR A 170 33.70 27.71 -23.50
CA THR A 170 33.79 27.24 -24.89
C THR A 170 33.51 25.73 -24.98
N GLY A 171 33.11 25.26 -26.17
CA GLY A 171 32.88 23.84 -26.43
C GLY A 171 31.89 23.17 -25.47
N ALA A 172 32.24 21.98 -24.99
CA ALA A 172 31.38 21.18 -24.11
C ALA A 172 31.14 21.82 -22.73
N ALA A 173 31.98 22.77 -22.30
CA ALA A 173 31.85 23.42 -20.99
C ALA A 173 30.74 24.47 -20.92
N ARG A 174 30.12 24.82 -22.06
CA ARG A 174 29.04 25.82 -22.12
C ARG A 174 27.77 25.31 -21.42
N PHE A 175 27.13 26.15 -20.61
CA PHE A 175 25.99 25.77 -19.77
C PHE A 175 24.78 25.24 -20.55
N GLU A 176 24.47 25.80 -21.72
CA GLU A 176 23.35 25.35 -22.55
C GLU A 176 23.56 23.94 -23.12
N ASN A 177 24.80 23.44 -23.15
CA ASN A 177 25.10 22.06 -23.56
C ASN A 177 24.76 21.04 -22.48
N LEU A 178 24.50 21.48 -21.24
CA LEU A 178 23.94 20.67 -20.16
C LEU A 178 22.40 20.62 -20.19
N HIS A 179 21.77 21.20 -21.22
CA HIS A 179 20.32 21.38 -21.34
C HIS A 179 19.83 20.95 -22.74
N ARG A 180 20.18 19.73 -23.15
CA ARG A 180 19.84 19.18 -24.47
C ARG A 180 18.40 18.65 -24.48
N ASN A 181 17.61 19.09 -25.46
CA ASN A 181 16.18 18.75 -25.53
C ASN A 181 15.91 17.25 -25.78
N HIS A 182 16.84 16.53 -26.44
CA HIS A 182 16.71 15.10 -26.72
C HIS A 182 17.19 14.21 -25.56
N ARG A 183 17.59 14.81 -24.43
CA ARG A 183 18.11 14.12 -23.26
C ARG A 183 17.10 14.28 -22.12
N PRO A 184 16.85 13.23 -21.33
CA PRO A 184 15.91 13.30 -20.22
C PRO A 184 16.25 14.42 -19.24
N SER A 185 15.23 15.15 -18.80
CA SER A 185 15.36 16.17 -17.76
C SER A 185 14.05 16.30 -17.01
N THR A 186 14.14 16.54 -15.71
CA THR A 186 12.98 16.90 -14.88
C THR A 186 12.44 18.33 -15.14
N SER A 187 12.83 19.00 -16.24
CA SER A 187 12.32 20.33 -16.60
C SER A 187 10.79 20.36 -16.70
N THR A 188 10.14 21.34 -16.07
CA THR A 188 8.67 21.37 -15.96
C THR A 188 8.10 22.78 -15.97
N LEU A 189 6.92 22.90 -16.58
CA LEU A 189 6.05 24.07 -16.47
C LEU A 189 5.12 23.86 -15.28
N SER A 190 5.06 24.82 -14.37
CA SER A 190 4.20 24.82 -13.19
C SER A 190 3.28 26.02 -13.22
N MET A 191 1.99 25.76 -13.15
CA MET A 191 0.96 26.77 -12.94
C MET A 191 0.55 26.68 -11.47
N MET A 192 0.64 27.79 -10.72
CA MET A 192 0.37 27.85 -9.28
C MET A 192 -0.74 28.85 -8.96
N HIS A 193 -1.75 28.41 -8.21
CA HIS A 193 -2.86 29.23 -7.76
C HIS A 193 -2.85 29.33 -6.23
N TYR A 194 -2.50 30.52 -5.74
CA TYR A 194 -2.49 30.87 -4.32
C TYR A 194 -3.88 31.37 -3.93
N ILE A 195 -4.47 30.73 -2.93
CA ILE A 195 -5.81 31.09 -2.43
C ILE A 195 -5.72 32.28 -1.46
N PRO A 196 -6.80 33.09 -1.34
CA PRO A 196 -6.90 34.11 -0.31
C PRO A 196 -6.69 33.51 1.08
N SER A 197 -5.67 33.98 1.78
CA SER A 197 -5.33 33.50 3.11
C SER A 197 -4.90 34.66 3.99
N ASN A 198 -5.50 34.77 5.18
CA ASN A 198 -5.11 35.63 6.27
C ASN A 198 -4.16 34.88 7.22
N PRO A 199 -2.86 35.22 7.24
CA PRO A 199 -1.84 34.53 8.00
C PRO A 199 -2.03 34.55 9.53
N ALA A 200 -2.91 35.41 10.05
CA ALA A 200 -3.26 35.46 11.46
C ALA A 200 -4.41 34.52 11.86
N LYS A 201 -5.09 33.90 10.89
CA LYS A 201 -6.32 33.11 11.11
C LYS A 201 -6.31 31.75 10.41
N ASP A 202 -5.64 31.67 9.27
CA ASP A 202 -5.71 30.51 8.39
C ASP A 202 -4.49 29.61 8.56
N GLY A 203 -4.71 28.30 8.48
CA GLY A 203 -3.66 27.28 8.60
C GLY A 203 -2.89 27.01 7.31
N ASN A 204 -3.38 27.53 6.17
CA ASN A 204 -2.79 27.36 4.84
C ASN A 204 -2.34 28.71 4.30
N VAL A 205 -1.04 28.98 4.31
CA VAL A 205 -0.50 30.32 4.07
C VAL A 205 0.75 30.27 3.20
N GLY A 206 0.65 30.90 2.03
CA GLY A 206 1.82 31.20 1.20
C GLY A 206 2.63 29.96 0.79
N HIS A 207 3.93 30.15 0.60
CA HIS A 207 4.90 29.09 0.34
C HIS A 207 6.20 29.40 1.08
N GLN A 208 6.75 28.39 1.75
CA GLN A 208 7.92 28.52 2.61
C GLN A 208 9.17 29.08 1.91
N LYS A 209 10.11 29.58 2.73
CA LYS A 209 11.40 30.09 2.28
C LYS A 209 12.27 28.98 1.72
N HIS A 210 12.83 29.17 0.53
CA HIS A 210 13.68 28.19 -0.14
C HIS A 210 14.54 28.81 -1.24
N THR A 211 15.45 28.00 -1.78
CA THR A 211 16.14 28.24 -3.06
C THR A 211 15.63 27.25 -4.11
N ASP A 212 15.74 27.59 -5.39
CA ASP A 212 15.25 26.72 -6.46
C ASP A 212 16.23 25.58 -6.76
N ILE A 213 15.69 24.39 -7.03
CA ILE A 213 16.45 23.20 -7.47
C ILE A 213 17.08 23.41 -8.87
N SER A 214 16.42 24.20 -9.71
CA SER A 214 16.66 24.33 -11.15
C SER A 214 18.02 24.96 -11.50
N SER A 215 18.32 25.03 -12.80
CA SER A 215 19.38 25.90 -13.30
C SER A 215 18.88 27.35 -13.37
N LEU A 216 17.72 27.53 -14.01
CA LEU A 216 17.01 28.80 -14.09
C LEU A 216 15.52 28.58 -13.86
N THR A 217 14.87 29.54 -13.21
CA THR A 217 13.41 29.63 -13.17
C THR A 217 12.97 30.86 -13.94
N VAL A 218 12.08 30.68 -14.90
CA VAL A 218 11.40 31.77 -15.61
C VAL A 218 10.02 31.92 -14.98
N LEU A 219 9.78 33.03 -14.28
CA LEU A 219 8.56 33.28 -13.54
C LEU A 219 7.78 34.44 -14.16
N PHE A 220 6.51 34.20 -14.45
CA PHE A 220 5.53 35.21 -14.79
C PHE A 220 4.48 35.32 -13.67
N THR A 221 4.20 36.55 -13.26
CA THR A 221 3.21 36.87 -12.22
C THR A 221 2.70 38.30 -12.45
N GLU A 222 1.41 38.53 -12.27
CA GLU A 222 0.81 39.87 -12.35
C GLU A 222 0.50 40.44 -10.96
N GLN A 223 0.35 39.57 -9.94
CA GLN A 223 0.08 39.96 -8.56
C GLN A 223 1.34 39.91 -7.67
N TRP A 224 1.34 40.80 -6.67
CA TRP A 224 2.36 40.85 -5.62
C TRP A 224 2.31 39.62 -4.73
N GLY A 225 3.46 39.23 -4.16
CA GLY A 225 3.52 38.15 -3.16
C GLY A 225 4.88 37.47 -3.05
N LEU A 226 5.71 37.56 -4.09
CA LEU A 226 7.09 37.07 -4.04
C LEU A 226 7.94 37.98 -3.14
N GLN A 227 8.62 37.38 -2.18
CA GLN A 227 9.68 38.02 -1.39
C GLN A 227 11.01 37.32 -1.63
N ILE A 228 12.07 38.10 -1.77
CA ILE A 228 13.44 37.60 -1.94
C ILE A 228 14.33 38.11 -0.80
N ARG A 229 15.39 37.34 -0.51
CA ARG A 229 16.48 37.71 0.37
C ARG A 229 17.80 37.39 -0.33
N PRO A 230 18.38 38.36 -1.06
CA PRO A 230 19.61 38.15 -1.79
C PRO A 230 20.80 37.91 -0.85
N PRO A 231 21.86 37.26 -1.34
CA PRO A 231 23.10 37.04 -0.58
C PRO A 231 23.59 38.32 0.11
N GLY A 232 23.88 38.24 1.41
CA GLY A 232 24.34 39.39 2.20
C GLY A 232 23.24 40.30 2.75
N SER A 233 21.97 40.12 2.37
CA SER A 233 20.83 40.78 3.00
C SER A 233 20.28 39.98 4.18
N LYS A 234 19.89 40.67 5.26
CA LYS A 234 19.24 40.07 6.43
C LYS A 234 17.71 40.14 6.40
N GLU A 235 17.16 41.03 5.58
CA GLU A 235 15.71 41.27 5.48
C GLU A 235 15.15 40.73 4.16
N PHE A 236 13.93 40.18 4.21
CA PHE A 236 13.14 39.86 3.02
C PHE A 236 12.52 41.14 2.45
N GLY A 237 12.55 41.30 1.12
CA GLY A 237 11.90 42.39 0.41
C GLY A 237 10.97 41.87 -0.68
N PHE A 238 9.90 42.60 -0.99
CA PHE A 238 8.98 42.27 -2.08
C PHE A 238 9.62 42.51 -3.44
N VAL A 239 9.22 41.70 -4.42
CA VAL A 239 9.55 41.91 -5.83
C VAL A 239 8.32 42.43 -6.55
N GLU A 240 8.48 43.52 -7.29
CA GLU A 240 7.40 44.15 -8.07
C GLU A 240 7.06 43.31 -9.31
N PRO A 241 5.78 42.92 -9.52
CA PRO A 241 5.34 42.39 -10.80
C PRO A 241 5.39 43.48 -11.89
N LYS A 242 6.17 43.27 -12.95
CA LYS A 242 6.31 44.21 -14.07
C LYS A 242 5.68 43.66 -15.34
N LYS A 243 4.80 44.44 -15.95
CA LYS A 243 4.13 44.07 -17.20
C LYS A 243 5.15 43.91 -18.34
N GLY A 244 5.03 42.81 -19.09
CA GLY A 244 5.90 42.53 -20.23
C GLY A 244 7.32 42.10 -19.86
N GLN A 245 7.58 41.79 -18.58
CA GLN A 245 8.87 41.31 -18.11
C GLN A 245 8.69 39.99 -17.35
N ALA A 246 9.64 39.06 -17.53
CA ALA A 246 9.73 37.85 -16.72
C ALA A 246 10.69 38.08 -15.55
N ILE A 247 10.44 37.43 -14.41
CA ILE A 247 11.39 37.38 -13.30
C ILE A 247 12.25 36.13 -13.50
N ILE A 248 13.57 36.29 -13.53
CA ILE A 248 14.52 35.18 -13.67
C ILE A 248 15.19 34.94 -12.33
N ASN A 249 15.17 33.69 -11.87
CA ASN A 249 15.92 33.23 -10.70
C ASN A 249 16.99 32.23 -11.13
N VAL A 250 18.20 32.39 -10.60
CA VAL A 250 19.28 31.40 -10.68
C VAL A 250 19.06 30.36 -9.59
N GLY A 251 18.94 29.10 -9.98
CA GLY A 251 18.80 27.99 -9.03
C GLY A 251 20.13 27.30 -8.73
N ASP A 252 20.07 26.32 -7.84
CA ASP A 252 21.25 25.64 -7.29
C ASP A 252 22.07 24.92 -8.35
N SER A 253 21.44 24.31 -9.35
CA SER A 253 22.16 23.54 -10.37
C SER A 253 23.09 24.44 -11.19
N LEU A 254 22.65 25.66 -11.52
CA LEU A 254 23.49 26.60 -12.27
C LEU A 254 24.55 27.25 -11.36
N ARG A 255 24.23 27.47 -10.09
CA ARG A 255 25.22 27.84 -9.07
C ARG A 255 26.33 26.80 -9.00
N PHE A 256 26.02 25.51 -8.90
CA PHE A 256 27.03 24.45 -8.88
C PHE A 256 27.81 24.36 -10.19
N ALA A 257 27.13 24.45 -11.34
CA ALA A 257 27.78 24.43 -12.65
C ALA A 257 28.79 25.58 -12.83
N SER A 258 28.54 26.74 -12.21
CA SER A 258 29.44 27.89 -12.22
C SER A 258 30.61 27.81 -11.23
N GLY A 259 30.78 26.66 -10.55
CA GLY A 259 31.75 26.53 -9.45
C GLY A 259 31.40 27.43 -8.26
N HIS A 260 30.11 27.53 -7.94
CA HIS A 260 29.56 28.33 -6.84
C HIS A 260 29.75 29.84 -7.00
N THR A 261 30.07 30.31 -8.21
CA THR A 261 30.29 31.73 -8.54
C THR A 261 28.97 32.50 -8.64
N PHE A 262 27.94 31.88 -9.20
CA PHE A 262 26.60 32.47 -9.27
C PHE A 262 25.83 32.24 -7.98
N GLN A 263 24.88 33.13 -7.71
CA GLN A 263 24.10 33.13 -6.48
C GLN A 263 22.73 32.51 -6.71
N SER A 264 22.36 31.58 -5.82
CA SER A 264 20.99 31.08 -5.70
C SER A 264 20.34 31.80 -4.52
N CYS A 265 19.23 32.49 -4.77
CA CYS A 265 18.67 33.42 -3.80
C CYS A 265 17.48 32.82 -3.05
N ILE A 266 17.50 32.99 -1.73
CA ILE A 266 16.41 32.54 -0.85
C ILE A 266 15.19 33.39 -1.12
N HIS A 267 14.05 32.77 -1.34
CA HIS A 267 12.80 33.44 -1.61
C HIS A 267 11.63 32.68 -1.00
N ARG A 268 10.51 33.38 -0.82
CA ARG A 268 9.25 32.85 -0.30
C ARG A 268 8.07 33.52 -0.98
N VAL A 269 6.89 32.93 -0.86
CA VAL A 269 5.66 33.58 -1.33
C VAL A 269 4.75 33.82 -0.13
N VAL A 270 4.35 35.07 0.05
CA VAL A 270 3.45 35.49 1.12
C VAL A 270 2.23 36.18 0.51
N PRO A 271 1.05 36.08 1.14
CA PRO A 271 -0.11 36.86 0.74
C PRO A 271 0.18 38.37 0.89
N TYR A 272 0.21 39.12 -0.21
CA TYR A 272 0.32 40.59 -0.15
C TYR A 272 -1.01 41.22 0.22
N ASN A 273 -2.10 40.75 -0.42
CA ASN A 273 -3.49 41.07 -0.11
C ASN A 273 -4.23 39.78 0.27
N TYR A 274 -4.75 39.71 1.50
CA TYR A 274 -5.34 38.49 2.07
C TYR A 274 -6.66 38.06 1.45
N SER A 275 -7.27 38.92 0.64
CA SER A 275 -8.53 38.64 -0.06
C SER A 275 -8.33 38.34 -1.55
N GLU A 276 -7.09 38.38 -2.04
CA GLU A 276 -6.79 38.26 -3.47
C GLU A 276 -6.29 36.85 -3.81
N HIS A 277 -6.83 36.30 -4.91
CA HIS A 277 -6.26 35.11 -5.54
C HIS A 277 -5.02 35.52 -6.34
N ARG A 278 -3.90 34.83 -6.15
CA ARG A 278 -2.66 35.08 -6.90
C ARG A 278 -2.36 33.92 -7.84
N TYR A 279 -2.06 34.25 -9.09
CA TYR A 279 -1.75 33.29 -10.13
C TYR A 279 -0.31 33.52 -10.61
N SER A 280 0.48 32.45 -10.69
CA SER A 280 1.82 32.55 -11.27
C SER A 280 2.17 31.32 -12.09
N VAL A 281 2.94 31.54 -13.14
CA VAL A 281 3.47 30.49 -14.01
C VAL A 281 4.98 30.49 -13.89
N ALA A 282 5.54 29.35 -13.47
CA ALA A 282 6.98 29.13 -13.39
C ALA A 282 7.41 28.04 -14.37
N TYR A 283 8.46 28.28 -15.15
CA TYR A 283 9.14 27.22 -15.88
C TYR A 283 10.50 26.95 -15.23
N PHE A 284 10.66 25.75 -14.70
CA PHE A 284 11.89 25.29 -14.07
C PHE A 284 12.77 24.63 -15.13
N LEU A 285 13.74 25.38 -15.68
CA LEU A 285 14.74 24.83 -16.59
C LEU A 285 15.80 24.09 -15.79
N ARG A 286 15.89 22.78 -16.00
CA ARG A 286 16.82 21.88 -15.29
C ARG A 286 17.81 21.27 -16.27
N ALA A 287 19.01 20.98 -15.78
CA ALA A 287 19.98 20.23 -16.54
C ALA A 287 19.45 18.83 -16.89
N GLU A 288 20.09 18.16 -17.83
CA GLU A 288 19.83 16.73 -18.11
C GLU A 288 20.13 15.90 -16.85
N ASP A 289 19.34 14.86 -16.62
CA ASP A 289 19.32 14.08 -15.38
C ASP A 289 20.72 13.59 -14.95
N GLU A 290 21.54 13.17 -15.90
CA GLU A 290 22.90 12.64 -15.70
C GLU A 290 23.99 13.70 -15.52
N THR A 291 23.63 14.99 -15.55
CA THR A 291 24.63 16.06 -15.40
C THR A 291 25.18 16.05 -13.99
N MET A 292 26.48 15.84 -13.85
CA MET A 292 27.15 15.79 -12.55
C MET A 292 27.61 17.19 -12.11
N PHE A 293 27.31 17.54 -10.88
CA PHE A 293 27.78 18.76 -10.23
C PHE A 293 28.45 18.44 -8.89
N GLN A 294 29.23 19.39 -8.37
CA GLN A 294 29.65 19.36 -6.97
C GLN A 294 28.73 20.28 -6.16
N ASP A 295 28.01 19.74 -5.18
CA ASP A 295 27.09 20.52 -4.35
C ASP A 295 27.83 21.43 -3.35
N SER A 296 27.08 22.15 -2.51
CA SER A 296 27.65 23.05 -1.48
C SER A 296 28.42 22.33 -0.37
N GLU A 297 28.27 21.02 -0.25
CA GLU A 297 28.97 20.19 0.74
C GLU A 297 30.17 19.47 0.14
N GLY A 298 30.45 19.69 -1.15
CA GLY A 298 31.56 19.06 -1.86
C GLY A 298 31.23 17.68 -2.42
N ARG A 299 29.97 17.21 -2.34
CA ARG A 299 29.54 15.92 -2.89
C ARG A 299 29.35 16.03 -4.40
N PHE A 300 29.80 15.02 -5.14
CA PHE A 300 29.43 14.87 -6.55
C PHE A 300 28.04 14.26 -6.66
N VAL A 301 27.09 15.00 -7.22
CA VAL A 301 25.68 14.62 -7.34
C VAL A 301 25.19 14.86 -8.76
N THR A 302 24.35 13.96 -9.27
CA THR A 302 23.68 14.19 -10.55
C THR A 302 22.56 15.22 -10.38
N ALA A 303 22.18 15.90 -11.47
CA ALA A 303 21.06 16.82 -11.48
C ALA A 303 19.76 16.13 -11.01
N ARG A 304 19.58 14.86 -11.39
CA ARG A 304 18.43 14.06 -10.96
C ARG A 304 18.46 13.75 -9.46
N THR A 305 19.59 13.29 -8.94
CA THR A 305 19.75 12.99 -7.51
C THR A 305 19.53 14.24 -6.66
N TRP A 306 20.15 15.37 -7.04
CA TRP A 306 19.94 16.65 -6.34
C TRP A 306 18.47 17.07 -6.33
N HIS A 307 17.81 16.93 -7.49
CA HIS A 307 16.41 17.25 -7.62
C HIS A 307 15.53 16.40 -6.70
N ASP A 308 15.71 15.09 -6.72
CA ASP A 308 14.88 14.18 -5.93
C ASP A 308 15.15 14.34 -4.43
N GLU A 309 16.41 14.44 -4.00
CA GLU A 309 16.78 14.70 -2.59
C GLU A 309 16.16 16.00 -2.06
N LYS A 310 16.33 17.11 -2.79
CA LYS A 310 15.83 18.41 -2.35
C LYS A 310 14.30 18.51 -2.46
N PHE A 311 13.68 17.86 -3.45
CA PHE A 311 12.23 17.77 -3.54
C PHE A 311 11.64 17.01 -2.34
N LEU A 312 12.24 15.88 -1.96
CA LEU A 312 11.85 15.13 -0.76
C LEU A 312 12.03 15.96 0.50
N ALA A 313 13.10 16.75 0.60
CA ALA A 313 13.28 17.67 1.71
C ALA A 313 12.12 18.67 1.81
N PHE A 314 11.59 19.20 0.69
CA PHE A 314 10.41 20.09 0.72
C PHE A 314 9.10 19.41 1.14
N LEU A 315 9.01 18.09 1.02
CA LEU A 315 7.85 17.31 1.47
C LEU A 315 7.97 16.84 2.93
N ALA A 316 9.19 16.89 3.49
CA ALA A 316 9.45 16.42 4.84
C ALA A 316 8.76 17.28 5.91
N SER A 317 8.52 16.71 7.10
CA SER A 317 7.87 17.44 8.21
C SER A 317 8.70 18.66 8.64
N PRO A 318 8.12 19.67 9.32
CA PRO A 318 8.91 20.79 9.87
C PRO A 318 10.10 20.33 10.73
N ALA A 319 9.95 19.25 11.50
CA ALA A 319 11.02 18.67 12.31
C ALA A 319 12.12 18.03 11.45
N ASP A 320 11.77 17.36 10.36
CA ASP A 320 12.74 16.73 9.47
C ASP A 320 13.41 17.74 8.53
N GLN A 321 12.69 18.79 8.12
CA GLN A 321 13.28 19.94 7.41
C GLN A 321 14.25 20.70 8.32
N ALA A 322 13.94 20.84 9.61
CA ALA A 322 14.86 21.40 10.60
C ALA A 322 16.09 20.50 10.85
N ALA A 323 15.95 19.18 10.67
CA ALA A 323 17.04 18.21 10.79
C ALA A 323 17.83 18.03 9.48
N ALA A 324 17.26 18.39 8.33
CA ALA A 324 17.94 18.38 7.04
C ALA A 324 19.07 19.41 7.03
N PRO A 325 20.18 19.16 6.32
CA PRO A 325 21.22 20.16 6.17
C PRO A 325 20.62 21.45 5.61
N SER A 326 20.79 22.59 6.31
CA SER A 326 20.28 23.89 5.84
C SER A 326 20.82 24.23 4.44
N SER A 327 22.02 23.73 4.12
CA SER A 327 22.64 23.73 2.79
C SER A 327 21.77 23.09 1.69
N MET A 328 20.95 22.09 2.01
CA MET A 328 20.06 21.44 1.07
C MET A 328 18.82 22.30 0.76
N LEU A 329 18.17 22.86 1.79
CA LEU A 329 16.97 23.70 1.60
C LEU A 329 17.31 25.09 1.04
N LEU A 330 18.45 25.65 1.45
CA LEU A 330 18.89 27.01 1.14
C LEU A 330 20.04 27.06 0.12
N GLY A 331 20.35 25.94 -0.55
CA GLY A 331 21.35 25.91 -1.61
C GLY A 331 22.79 26.21 -1.14
N GLY A 332 23.08 26.02 0.15
CA GLY A 332 24.37 26.33 0.79
C GLY A 332 24.45 27.71 1.44
N MET A 333 23.36 28.47 1.48
CA MET A 333 23.31 29.81 2.06
C MET A 333 23.11 29.75 3.59
N GLN A 334 23.82 30.61 4.33
CA GLN A 334 23.71 30.70 5.79
C GLN A 334 22.40 31.36 6.24
N GLU A 335 21.91 30.93 7.41
CA GLU A 335 20.68 31.42 8.02
C GLU A 335 20.97 32.47 9.10
N ASP A 336 20.92 33.74 8.72
CA ASP A 336 20.89 34.87 9.66
C ASP A 336 19.46 35.44 9.71
N GLU A 337 18.73 35.24 10.80
CA GLU A 337 17.33 35.68 10.90
C GLU A 337 17.15 37.11 11.45
N THR A 338 16.42 37.93 10.70
CA THR A 338 15.52 38.97 11.24
C THR A 338 14.18 38.85 10.50
N ASP A 339 13.36 37.86 10.86
CA ASP A 339 12.04 37.69 10.23
C ASP A 339 10.97 38.56 10.91
N VAL A 340 10.18 39.21 10.07
CA VAL A 340 9.21 40.24 10.42
C VAL A 340 7.87 39.62 10.87
N TYR A 341 7.73 38.29 10.79
CA TYR A 341 6.50 37.52 11.02
C TYR A 341 6.25 37.02 12.46
N SER A 342 7.03 37.45 13.46
CA SER A 342 6.75 37.10 14.86
C SER A 342 5.48 37.82 15.39
N LEU A 343 4.30 37.32 15.03
CA LEU A 343 3.04 37.68 15.67
C LEU A 343 2.87 36.88 16.97
N PRO A 344 2.27 37.45 18.03
CA PRO A 344 1.98 36.72 19.26
C PRO A 344 0.97 35.62 18.97
N GLN A 345 1.38 34.36 19.21
CA GLN A 345 0.58 33.15 19.01
C GLN A 345 -0.73 33.19 19.83
N PRO A 346 -1.92 33.02 19.21
CA PRO A 346 -3.11 32.61 19.96
C PRO A 346 -2.97 31.14 20.35
N LYS A 347 -3.19 30.85 21.64
CA LYS A 347 -3.15 29.49 22.19
C LYS A 347 -4.09 28.57 21.38
N PRO A 348 -3.64 27.37 20.99
CA PRO A 348 -4.52 26.34 20.45
C PRO A 348 -5.62 26.04 21.46
N VAL A 349 -6.87 26.03 21.00
CA VAL A 349 -7.99 25.51 21.79
C VAL A 349 -7.74 24.03 22.00
N ALA A 350 -7.36 23.66 23.22
CA ALA A 350 -7.20 22.30 23.68
C ALA A 350 -8.55 21.60 23.73
N ALA A 351 -9.00 21.08 22.60
CA ALA A 351 -10.10 20.13 22.51
C ALA A 351 -9.87 19.29 21.24
N ASP A 352 -9.04 18.25 21.35
CA ASP A 352 -9.12 16.99 20.58
C ASP A 352 -7.83 16.14 20.68
N ALA A 353 -6.73 16.68 21.20
CA ALA A 353 -5.49 15.93 21.45
C ALA A 353 -5.49 15.09 22.75
N ALA A 354 -6.59 15.09 23.54
CA ALA A 354 -6.66 14.43 24.84
C ALA A 354 -7.44 13.09 24.85
N LYS A 355 -7.56 12.40 23.70
CA LYS A 355 -8.27 11.11 23.61
C LYS A 355 -7.46 9.92 23.07
N SER A 356 -6.16 10.05 22.77
CA SER A 356 -5.35 8.93 22.25
C SER A 356 -4.18 8.47 23.13
N SER A 357 -4.05 8.98 24.37
CA SER A 357 -2.84 8.79 25.20
C SER A 357 -2.81 7.51 26.04
N THR A 358 -3.63 6.49 25.77
CA THR A 358 -3.67 5.26 26.60
C THR A 358 -3.58 3.94 25.83
N PHE A 359 -3.35 3.95 24.51
CA PHE A 359 -3.11 2.71 23.76
C PHE A 359 -1.61 2.41 23.75
N GLU A 360 -1.17 1.51 24.63
CA GLU A 360 0.19 0.97 24.73
C GLU A 360 0.09 -0.55 24.86
N VAL A 361 0.60 -1.30 23.88
CA VAL A 361 0.66 -2.76 23.97
C VAL A 361 1.83 -3.15 24.86
N THR A 362 1.54 -3.78 26.00
CA THR A 362 2.57 -4.18 26.97
C THR A 362 3.00 -5.64 26.82
N THR A 363 4.22 -5.96 27.28
CA THR A 363 4.84 -7.31 27.23
C THR A 363 4.02 -8.44 27.86
N VAL A 364 3.02 -8.12 28.69
CA VAL A 364 2.23 -9.09 29.46
C VAL A 364 1.22 -9.84 28.58
N GLU A 365 0.69 -9.21 27.53
CA GLU A 365 -0.44 -9.75 26.77
C GLU A 365 -0.01 -10.78 25.71
N ILE A 366 1.13 -10.56 25.05
CA ILE A 366 1.71 -11.52 24.10
C ILE A 366 2.38 -12.69 24.85
N GLY A 367 2.98 -12.39 26.02
CA GLY A 367 3.72 -13.39 26.80
C GLY A 367 2.86 -14.54 27.35
N LEU A 368 1.56 -14.35 27.59
CA LEU A 368 0.73 -15.41 28.18
C LEU A 368 0.23 -16.44 27.16
N ALA A 369 -0.08 -16.02 25.93
CA ALA A 369 -0.52 -16.90 24.86
C ALA A 369 0.66 -17.55 24.12
N ALA A 370 1.71 -16.78 23.78
CA ALA A 370 2.84 -17.26 22.97
C ALA A 370 3.82 -18.22 23.68
N HIS A 371 3.67 -18.45 24.99
CA HIS A 371 4.50 -19.40 25.76
C HIS A 371 3.75 -20.70 26.08
N ARG A 372 2.63 -20.96 25.39
CA ARG A 372 1.84 -22.17 25.57
C ARG A 372 1.48 -22.78 24.23
N ARG A 373 1.21 -24.09 24.27
CA ARG A 373 0.65 -24.81 23.13
C ARG A 373 -0.82 -24.44 22.97
N ASN A 374 -1.17 -23.87 21.83
CA ASN A 374 -2.53 -23.45 21.50
C ASN A 374 -3.04 -24.13 20.22
N LEU A 375 -2.73 -25.42 20.05
CA LEU A 375 -3.19 -26.14 18.87
C LEU A 375 -4.71 -26.30 18.93
N ALA A 376 -5.36 -26.14 17.77
CA ALA A 376 -6.81 -26.25 17.62
C ALA A 376 -7.41 -27.42 18.40
N GLY A 377 -8.46 -27.15 19.18
CA GLY A 377 -9.20 -28.15 19.96
C GLY A 377 -8.48 -28.70 21.20
N GLU A 378 -7.41 -28.07 21.70
CA GLU A 378 -6.70 -28.51 22.92
C GLU A 378 -7.25 -27.94 24.25
N GLY A 379 -8.37 -27.21 24.21
CA GLY A 379 -9.18 -26.88 25.38
C GLY A 379 -9.56 -25.41 25.49
N GLU A 380 -10.11 -25.01 26.64
CA GLU A 380 -10.75 -23.70 26.82
C GLU A 380 -9.84 -22.63 27.44
N THR A 381 -8.55 -22.92 27.68
CA THR A 381 -7.68 -22.07 28.51
C THR A 381 -7.50 -20.66 27.94
N VAL A 382 -7.07 -20.54 26.68
CA VAL A 382 -6.88 -19.26 26.00
C VAL A 382 -8.19 -18.50 25.77
N PRO A 383 -9.27 -19.12 25.24
CA PRO A 383 -10.51 -18.40 25.03
C PRO A 383 -11.17 -17.97 26.36
N LYS A 384 -11.04 -18.74 27.44
CA LYS A 384 -11.48 -18.29 28.79
C LYS A 384 -10.67 -17.10 29.28
N TRP A 385 -9.34 -17.18 29.19
CA TRP A 385 -8.48 -16.08 29.59
C TRP A 385 -8.81 -14.79 28.82
N THR A 386 -9.03 -14.90 27.51
CA THR A 386 -9.43 -13.78 26.64
C THR A 386 -10.79 -13.21 27.07
N SER A 387 -11.77 -14.08 27.33
CA SER A 387 -13.09 -13.69 27.83
C SER A 387 -13.04 -13.00 29.19
N GLU A 388 -12.16 -13.45 30.09
CA GLU A 388 -11.96 -12.82 31.41
C GLU A 388 -11.37 -11.42 31.26
N ARG A 389 -10.36 -11.25 30.39
CA ARG A 389 -9.76 -9.94 30.09
C ARG A 389 -10.77 -8.96 29.51
N TRP A 390 -11.60 -9.38 28.56
CA TRP A 390 -12.65 -8.50 28.01
C TRP A 390 -13.73 -8.16 29.05
N ASN A 391 -14.08 -9.10 29.94
CA ASN A 391 -15.04 -8.84 31.01
C ASN A 391 -14.56 -7.76 31.98
N GLU A 392 -13.27 -7.73 32.31
CA GLU A 392 -12.64 -6.68 33.13
C GLU A 392 -12.83 -5.27 32.52
N TYR A 393 -13.07 -5.19 31.20
CA TYR A 393 -13.27 -3.96 30.44
C TYR A 393 -14.72 -3.74 30.00
N SER A 394 -15.67 -4.31 30.75
CA SER A 394 -17.13 -4.10 30.60
C SER A 394 -17.79 -4.76 29.40
N PHE A 395 -17.11 -5.68 28.71
CA PHE A 395 -17.77 -6.52 27.70
C PHE A 395 -18.52 -7.67 28.40
N GLU A 396 -19.73 -7.97 27.93
CA GLU A 396 -20.42 -9.22 28.26
C GLU A 396 -19.80 -10.35 27.44
N THR A 397 -19.33 -11.41 28.10
CA THR A 397 -18.53 -12.45 27.44
C THR A 397 -19.17 -13.82 27.52
N ARG A 398 -18.95 -14.64 26.48
CA ARG A 398 -19.35 -16.05 26.43
C ARG A 398 -18.41 -16.84 25.53
N LEU A 399 -18.49 -18.17 25.65
CA LEU A 399 -17.84 -19.09 24.72
C LEU A 399 -18.87 -19.71 23.78
N ASP A 400 -18.67 -19.54 22.48
CA ASP A 400 -19.46 -20.19 21.45
C ASP A 400 -18.66 -21.41 20.96
N SER A 401 -19.17 -22.62 21.24
CA SER A 401 -18.44 -23.87 21.04
C SER A 401 -19.01 -24.73 19.91
N TYR A 402 -18.13 -25.43 19.22
CA TYR A 402 -18.44 -26.33 18.10
C TYR A 402 -17.69 -27.64 18.27
N HIS A 403 -18.33 -28.76 17.92
CA HIS A 403 -17.77 -30.10 17.99
C HIS A 403 -17.30 -30.50 16.59
N VAL A 404 -16.03 -30.24 16.25
CA VAL A 404 -15.52 -30.26 14.86
C VAL A 404 -14.59 -31.44 14.60
N TYR A 405 -14.44 -31.85 13.35
CA TYR A 405 -13.44 -32.85 12.95
C TYR A 405 -12.04 -32.21 12.79
N LEU A 406 -11.06 -32.71 13.54
CA LEU A 406 -9.64 -32.37 13.44
C LEU A 406 -8.81 -33.64 13.30
N ASP A 407 -7.52 -33.54 12.97
CA ASP A 407 -6.60 -34.67 13.00
C ASP A 407 -5.21 -34.29 13.51
N TYR A 408 -4.50 -35.26 14.08
CA TYR A 408 -3.20 -35.03 14.71
C TYR A 408 -2.20 -36.13 14.34
N PRO A 409 -0.90 -35.82 14.26
CA PRO A 409 0.11 -36.80 13.86
C PRO A 409 0.35 -37.84 14.96
N VAL A 410 0.36 -39.11 14.58
CA VAL A 410 0.72 -40.26 15.43
C VAL A 410 2.12 -40.76 15.11
N HIS A 411 2.44 -40.86 13.83
CA HIS A 411 3.74 -41.32 13.35
C HIS A 411 4.12 -40.54 12.09
N ARG A 412 5.40 -40.19 12.00
CA ARG A 412 6.00 -39.55 10.84
C ARG A 412 7.37 -40.16 10.59
N SER A 413 7.68 -40.50 9.35
CA SER A 413 9.04 -40.79 8.91
C SER A 413 9.22 -40.48 7.44
N LEU A 414 10.43 -40.06 7.10
CA LEU A 414 10.85 -39.79 5.72
C LEU A 414 12.27 -40.32 5.54
N SER A 415 12.47 -41.17 4.54
CA SER A 415 13.78 -41.71 4.21
C SER A 415 14.01 -41.79 2.70
N LEU A 416 15.27 -41.62 2.31
CA LEU A 416 15.72 -41.69 0.92
C LEU A 416 16.73 -42.82 0.79
N ASP A 417 16.36 -43.88 0.08
CA ASP A 417 17.30 -44.93 -0.34
C ASP A 417 17.95 -44.52 -1.66
N HIS A 418 19.27 -44.35 -1.67
CA HIS A 418 20.02 -43.96 -2.87
C HIS A 418 20.23 -45.13 -3.85
N GLY A 419 19.87 -46.36 -3.50
CA GLY A 419 20.06 -47.55 -4.33
C GLY A 419 21.51 -48.06 -4.40
N ASN A 420 22.42 -47.42 -3.65
CA ASN A 420 23.84 -47.80 -3.52
C ASN A 420 24.15 -48.46 -2.16
N GLY A 421 23.12 -48.79 -1.37
CA GLY A 421 23.24 -49.30 -0.01
C GLY A 421 23.29 -48.24 1.10
N SER A 422 23.23 -46.94 0.75
CA SER A 422 23.08 -45.85 1.71
C SER A 422 21.64 -45.32 1.76
N THR A 423 21.19 -45.00 2.97
CA THR A 423 19.86 -44.42 3.24
C THR A 423 20.03 -43.16 4.07
N TYR A 424 19.43 -42.06 3.61
CA TYR A 424 19.26 -40.85 4.38
C TYR A 424 17.94 -40.90 5.16
N HIS A 425 17.95 -40.45 6.41
CA HIS A 425 16.76 -40.34 7.26
C HIS A 425 16.59 -38.88 7.68
N ALA A 426 15.46 -38.28 7.36
CA ALA A 426 15.10 -36.94 7.84
C ALA A 426 14.79 -37.00 9.35
N THR A 427 15.14 -35.95 10.09
CA THR A 427 14.85 -35.87 11.52
C THR A 427 13.39 -35.48 11.75
N LEU A 428 12.83 -34.63 10.86
CA LEU A 428 11.51 -34.02 10.98
C LEU A 428 11.36 -33.21 12.28
N GLU A 429 12.46 -32.61 12.71
CA GLU A 429 12.58 -31.85 13.95
C GLU A 429 13.30 -30.52 13.67
N GLU A 430 12.75 -29.45 14.25
CA GLU A 430 13.40 -28.14 14.29
C GLU A 430 14.44 -28.13 15.43
N GLU A 431 15.50 -27.34 15.27
CA GLU A 431 16.59 -27.20 16.24
C GLU A 431 16.09 -26.63 17.59
N ILE A 432 16.65 -27.15 18.69
CA ILE A 432 16.45 -26.58 20.03
C ILE A 432 17.55 -25.53 20.26
N LEU A 433 17.13 -24.30 20.52
CA LEU A 433 17.98 -23.13 20.70
C LEU A 433 17.96 -22.71 22.18
N GLU A 434 19.14 -22.51 22.77
CA GLU A 434 19.25 -22.11 24.19
C GLU A 434 18.69 -20.70 24.42
N GLU A 435 18.82 -19.82 23.43
CA GLU A 435 18.38 -18.43 23.45
C GLU A 435 16.85 -18.29 23.37
N ASP A 436 16.18 -19.29 22.79
CA ASP A 436 14.75 -19.27 22.51
C ASP A 436 14.04 -20.41 23.24
N GLY A 437 13.55 -20.12 24.44
CA GLY A 437 12.91 -21.09 25.33
C GLY A 437 11.71 -21.81 24.71
N THR A 438 11.05 -21.22 23.69
CA THR A 438 9.93 -21.84 22.97
C THR A 438 10.39 -23.11 22.22
N THR A 439 11.61 -23.13 21.71
CA THR A 439 12.12 -24.23 20.86
C THR A 439 12.42 -25.52 21.64
N GLY A 440 12.72 -25.39 22.94
CA GLY A 440 13.07 -26.48 23.84
C GLY A 440 11.91 -27.03 24.67
N ASP A 441 10.69 -26.55 24.46
CA ASP A 441 9.53 -26.98 25.24
C ASP A 441 9.18 -28.45 24.95
N ALA A 442 8.84 -29.19 26.01
CA ALA A 442 8.54 -30.62 25.95
C ALA A 442 7.23 -30.93 25.21
N ASP A 443 6.28 -29.99 25.18
CA ASP A 443 4.97 -30.15 24.57
C ASP A 443 4.93 -29.69 23.10
N ARG A 444 6.09 -29.37 22.51
CA ARG A 444 6.20 -28.87 21.13
C ARG A 444 5.46 -29.73 20.12
N VAL A 445 4.80 -29.06 19.18
CA VAL A 445 4.05 -29.73 18.14
C VAL A 445 5.02 -30.18 17.04
N PRO A 446 4.97 -31.45 16.62
CA PRO A 446 5.86 -31.96 15.60
C PRO A 446 5.63 -31.40 14.20
N ALA A 447 6.51 -31.74 13.24
CA ALA A 447 6.28 -31.48 11.83
C ALA A 447 5.12 -32.34 11.28
N PHE A 448 4.06 -31.69 10.79
CA PHE A 448 2.95 -32.34 10.09
C PHE A 448 2.12 -31.34 9.28
N HIS A 449 1.32 -31.86 8.36
CA HIS A 449 0.22 -31.12 7.76
C HIS A 449 -1.11 -31.55 8.38
N GLY A 450 -1.91 -30.58 8.86
CA GLY A 450 -3.29 -30.83 9.24
C GLY A 450 -4.10 -31.30 8.04
N TYR A 451 -4.99 -32.26 8.24
CA TYR A 451 -5.78 -32.93 7.20
C TYR A 451 -4.97 -33.69 6.15
N SER A 452 -3.72 -34.07 6.44
CA SER A 452 -2.99 -34.96 5.56
C SER A 452 -3.67 -36.33 5.47
N GLY A 453 -3.59 -36.98 4.29
CA GLY A 453 -3.89 -38.40 4.18
C GLY A 453 -3.02 -39.22 5.13
N SER A 454 -3.58 -40.30 5.67
CA SER A 454 -2.89 -41.24 6.55
C SER A 454 -2.47 -42.48 5.76
N GLY A 455 -1.18 -42.81 5.77
CA GLY A 455 -0.65 -44.01 5.13
C GLY A 455 0.84 -43.96 4.83
N ASP A 456 1.29 -45.01 4.15
CA ASP A 456 2.67 -45.19 3.71
C ASP A 456 2.75 -45.12 2.18
N ALA A 457 3.79 -44.49 1.65
CA ALA A 457 4.12 -44.52 0.23
C ALA A 457 5.63 -44.64 0.04
N SER A 458 6.05 -45.45 -0.92
CA SER A 458 7.46 -45.62 -1.28
C SER A 458 7.59 -45.73 -2.79
N ALA A 459 8.30 -44.77 -3.40
CA ALA A 459 8.46 -44.68 -4.84
C ALA A 459 9.65 -43.77 -5.23
N GLU A 460 10.00 -43.81 -6.51
CA GLU A 460 10.72 -42.70 -7.13
C GLU A 460 9.91 -41.39 -6.98
N TYR A 461 10.58 -40.25 -6.96
CA TYR A 461 9.96 -38.94 -6.72
C TYR A 461 10.38 -37.92 -7.77
N ILE A 462 9.56 -36.88 -7.92
CA ILE A 462 9.70 -35.82 -8.91
C ILE A 462 9.74 -34.48 -8.19
N TYR A 463 10.70 -33.63 -8.55
CA TYR A 463 10.65 -32.21 -8.19
C TYR A 463 9.62 -31.50 -9.06
N VAL A 464 8.57 -30.96 -8.42
CA VAL A 464 7.39 -30.41 -9.10
C VAL A 464 7.28 -28.89 -8.97
N GLY A 465 8.39 -28.21 -8.70
CA GLY A 465 8.41 -26.75 -8.60
C GLY A 465 7.52 -26.25 -7.46
N ARG A 466 6.50 -25.44 -7.80
CA ARG A 466 5.50 -24.91 -6.85
C ARG A 466 4.24 -25.77 -6.78
N ALA A 467 4.19 -26.89 -7.51
CA ALA A 467 3.03 -27.78 -7.62
C ALA A 467 1.74 -27.06 -8.05
N SER A 468 1.86 -26.05 -8.92
CA SER A 468 0.73 -25.48 -9.64
C SER A 468 0.22 -26.46 -10.70
N GLN A 469 -1.03 -26.31 -11.16
CA GLN A 469 -1.55 -27.13 -12.25
C GLN A 469 -0.66 -27.04 -13.50
N GLU A 470 -0.14 -25.85 -13.79
CA GLU A 470 0.75 -25.56 -14.91
C GLU A 470 2.08 -26.30 -14.78
N ASP A 471 2.61 -26.45 -13.57
CA ASP A 471 3.84 -27.22 -13.33
C ASP A 471 3.63 -28.69 -13.69
N PHE A 472 2.54 -29.31 -13.22
CA PHE A 472 2.22 -30.69 -13.55
C PHE A 472 1.94 -30.89 -15.05
N LYS A 473 1.15 -30.00 -15.67
CA LYS A 473 0.90 -30.02 -17.13
C LYS A 473 2.21 -29.88 -17.92
N ARG A 474 3.13 -29.03 -17.47
CA ARG A 474 4.45 -28.85 -18.09
C ARG A 474 5.30 -30.11 -18.00
N LEU A 475 5.34 -30.77 -16.84
CA LEU A 475 6.06 -32.03 -16.65
C LEU A 475 5.53 -33.13 -17.58
N LEU A 476 4.21 -33.28 -17.68
CA LEU A 476 3.59 -34.22 -18.62
C LEU A 476 3.94 -33.89 -20.08
N ALA A 477 3.91 -32.62 -20.46
CA ALA A 477 4.31 -32.18 -21.80
C ALA A 477 5.79 -32.46 -22.13
N LEU A 478 6.62 -32.62 -21.10
CA LEU A 478 8.03 -33.03 -21.21
C LEU A 478 8.21 -34.56 -21.11
N ASN A 479 7.12 -35.33 -21.16
CA ASN A 479 7.09 -36.79 -21.04
C ASN A 479 7.63 -37.33 -19.71
N ILE A 480 7.49 -36.57 -18.62
CA ILE A 480 7.82 -37.03 -17.28
C ILE A 480 6.60 -37.74 -16.68
N THR A 481 6.78 -39.02 -16.30
CA THR A 481 5.72 -39.82 -15.67
C THR A 481 5.53 -39.40 -14.22
N LEU A 482 4.30 -39.00 -13.87
CA LEU A 482 3.91 -38.56 -12.54
C LEU A 482 3.17 -39.64 -11.73
N GLU A 483 2.35 -40.45 -12.40
CA GLU A 483 1.52 -41.47 -11.76
C GLU A 483 2.37 -42.46 -10.95
N GLY A 484 1.96 -42.72 -9.70
CA GLY A 484 2.66 -43.61 -8.79
C GLY A 484 3.94 -43.03 -8.16
N LYS A 485 4.28 -41.76 -8.42
CA LYS A 485 5.47 -41.09 -7.85
C LYS A 485 5.12 -40.26 -6.62
N ILE A 486 6.15 -39.83 -5.88
CA ILE A 486 6.01 -38.85 -4.79
C ILE A 486 6.38 -37.45 -5.29
N ALA A 487 5.60 -36.43 -4.93
CA ALA A 487 5.86 -35.04 -5.26
C ALA A 487 6.83 -34.43 -4.25
N LEU A 488 7.89 -33.77 -4.71
CA LEU A 488 8.72 -32.87 -3.91
C LEU A 488 8.47 -31.43 -4.38
N ALA A 489 7.86 -30.60 -3.55
CA ALA A 489 7.38 -29.27 -3.91
C ALA A 489 7.94 -28.19 -2.98
N LYS A 490 8.10 -26.97 -3.51
CA LYS A 490 8.32 -25.77 -2.70
C LYS A 490 6.99 -25.22 -2.18
N TYR A 491 7.01 -24.59 -1.00
CA TYR A 491 5.97 -23.63 -0.57
C TYR A 491 5.86 -22.44 -1.54
N GLY A 492 4.93 -21.51 -1.31
CA GLY A 492 4.66 -20.34 -2.17
C GLY A 492 4.00 -20.66 -3.51
N GLY A 493 3.46 -19.67 -4.21
CA GLY A 493 2.56 -19.91 -5.36
C GLY A 493 1.17 -20.34 -4.86
N PRO A 494 0.58 -21.46 -5.34
CA PRO A 494 -0.72 -21.89 -4.86
C PRO A 494 -0.66 -22.34 -3.39
N PHE A 495 -1.78 -22.19 -2.68
CA PHE A 495 -1.96 -22.68 -1.32
C PHE A 495 -1.54 -24.15 -1.16
N ARG A 496 -0.97 -24.51 0.00
CA ARG A 496 -0.39 -25.85 0.25
C ARG A 496 -1.40 -26.99 0.08
N GLY A 497 -2.67 -26.80 0.44
CA GLY A 497 -3.73 -27.79 0.18
C GLY A 497 -3.92 -28.09 -1.31
N LEU A 498 -3.84 -27.06 -2.15
CA LEU A 498 -3.89 -27.24 -3.61
C LEU A 498 -2.68 -28.00 -4.15
N LYS A 499 -1.49 -27.86 -3.54
CA LYS A 499 -0.31 -28.64 -3.94
C LYS A 499 -0.55 -30.14 -3.77
N VAL A 500 -1.09 -30.55 -2.62
CA VAL A 500 -1.40 -31.95 -2.32
C VAL A 500 -2.57 -32.45 -3.17
N LYS A 501 -3.63 -31.64 -3.33
CA LYS A 501 -4.75 -31.93 -4.22
C LYS A 501 -4.31 -32.13 -5.67
N ASN A 502 -3.44 -31.25 -6.18
CA ASN A 502 -2.92 -31.35 -7.54
C ASN A 502 -2.06 -32.62 -7.70
N ALA A 503 -1.12 -32.87 -6.79
CA ALA A 503 -0.33 -34.10 -6.81
C ALA A 503 -1.23 -35.36 -6.87
N GLN A 504 -2.27 -35.41 -6.03
CA GLN A 504 -3.25 -36.49 -6.05
C GLN A 504 -4.01 -36.57 -7.39
N THR A 505 -4.44 -35.43 -7.93
CA THR A 505 -5.17 -35.35 -9.21
C THR A 505 -4.34 -35.87 -10.38
N PHE A 506 -3.02 -35.66 -10.35
CA PHE A 506 -2.07 -36.17 -11.34
C PHE A 506 -1.55 -37.58 -11.02
N GLY A 507 -2.22 -38.31 -10.12
CA GLY A 507 -1.95 -39.73 -9.84
C GLY A 507 -0.71 -39.98 -8.96
N MET A 508 -0.15 -38.94 -8.35
CA MET A 508 0.96 -39.09 -7.40
C MET A 508 0.45 -39.63 -6.07
N ILE A 509 1.30 -40.36 -5.34
CA ILE A 509 0.90 -41.15 -4.16
C ILE A 509 1.37 -40.57 -2.83
N GLY A 510 2.06 -39.43 -2.85
CA GLY A 510 2.49 -38.71 -1.65
C GLY A 510 3.09 -37.35 -2.01
N ALA A 511 3.20 -36.44 -1.04
CA ALA A 511 3.74 -35.11 -1.24
C ALA A 511 4.65 -34.65 -0.08
N VAL A 512 5.83 -34.14 -0.41
CA VAL A 512 6.77 -33.54 0.53
C VAL A 512 6.94 -32.07 0.15
N ILE A 513 6.77 -31.17 1.12
CA ILE A 513 6.76 -29.72 0.87
C ILE A 513 7.83 -29.05 1.74
N PHE A 514 8.60 -28.12 1.18
CA PHE A 514 9.66 -27.40 1.91
C PHE A 514 9.69 -25.91 1.56
N THR A 515 10.24 -25.09 2.46
CA THR A 515 10.42 -23.64 2.24
C THR A 515 11.82 -23.39 1.70
N ASP A 516 11.94 -22.94 0.46
CA ASP A 516 13.25 -22.73 -0.16
C ASP A 516 13.82 -21.33 0.19
N PRO A 517 15.11 -21.21 0.56
CA PRO A 517 15.74 -19.92 0.83
C PRO A 517 15.71 -18.93 -0.35
N GLY A 518 15.45 -19.38 -1.57
CA GLY A 518 15.23 -18.51 -2.73
C GLY A 518 14.03 -17.57 -2.57
N ASP A 519 13.09 -17.89 -1.68
CA ASP A 519 11.94 -17.04 -1.35
C ASP A 519 12.24 -16.01 -0.25
N ASP A 520 13.41 -16.10 0.37
CA ASP A 520 13.82 -15.22 1.47
C ASP A 520 14.35 -13.86 0.98
N ARG A 521 14.25 -13.59 -0.33
CA ARG A 521 14.66 -12.35 -1.00
C ARG A 521 16.13 -12.04 -0.68
N ASN A 522 16.41 -10.91 -0.02
CA ASN A 522 17.77 -10.45 0.29
C ASN A 522 18.26 -10.92 1.67
N MET A 523 17.40 -11.55 2.47
CA MET A 523 17.69 -11.94 3.86
C MET A 523 18.08 -13.42 3.95
N THR A 524 19.25 -13.75 3.37
CA THR A 524 19.73 -15.13 3.24
C THR A 524 20.99 -15.39 4.06
N ALA A 525 21.28 -16.68 4.32
CA ALA A 525 22.46 -17.13 5.07
C ALA A 525 23.80 -16.75 4.42
N GLY A 526 23.81 -16.38 3.14
CA GLY A 526 25.01 -15.90 2.46
C GLY A 526 25.41 -14.48 2.85
N ASN A 527 24.44 -13.67 3.30
CA ASN A 527 24.64 -12.25 3.64
C ASN A 527 24.50 -11.97 5.14
N TYR A 528 23.74 -12.79 5.86
CA TYR A 528 23.39 -12.59 7.27
C TYR A 528 23.50 -13.89 8.06
N ALA A 529 23.77 -13.79 9.36
CA ALA A 529 23.68 -14.94 10.26
C ALA A 529 22.23 -15.45 10.33
N THR A 530 22.07 -16.77 10.44
CA THR A 530 20.76 -17.41 10.60
C THR A 530 20.28 -17.30 12.04
N TYR A 531 18.96 -17.31 12.23
CA TYR A 531 18.34 -17.35 13.56
C TYR A 531 18.87 -18.54 14.39
N PRO A 532 19.24 -18.36 15.68
CA PRO A 532 18.95 -17.21 16.55
C PRO A 532 20.00 -16.09 16.55
N ASP A 533 21.14 -16.30 15.87
CA ASP A 533 22.27 -15.37 15.85
C ASP A 533 22.04 -14.18 14.92
N GLY A 534 21.11 -14.31 13.97
CA GLY A 534 20.75 -13.23 13.07
C GLY A 534 19.37 -13.36 12.44
N PRO A 535 19.02 -12.42 11.55
CA PRO A 535 17.69 -12.29 10.97
C PRO A 535 17.39 -13.26 9.83
N ALA A 536 18.37 -14.03 9.33
CA ALA A 536 18.12 -14.99 8.26
C ALA A 536 17.43 -16.28 8.76
N ARG A 537 16.80 -17.02 7.84
CA ARG A 537 16.04 -18.23 8.16
C ARG A 537 16.91 -19.27 8.86
N ASN A 538 16.40 -19.90 9.92
CA ASN A 538 17.10 -21.04 10.52
C ASN A 538 17.03 -22.24 9.53
N PRO A 539 18.14 -22.96 9.29
CA PRO A 539 18.19 -24.08 8.35
C PRO A 539 17.16 -25.19 8.59
N THR A 540 16.77 -25.39 9.84
CA THR A 540 15.85 -26.43 10.29
C THR A 540 14.40 -25.97 10.37
N SER A 541 14.07 -24.74 9.95
CA SER A 541 12.70 -24.20 10.01
C SER A 541 11.73 -25.03 9.15
N ILE A 542 10.63 -25.47 9.76
CA ILE A 542 9.57 -26.27 9.14
C ILE A 542 8.25 -25.50 9.21
N GLN A 543 7.68 -25.18 8.05
CA GLN A 543 6.35 -24.58 7.95
C GLN A 543 5.28 -25.68 8.09
N LYS A 544 4.52 -25.66 9.18
CA LYS A 544 3.33 -26.53 9.38
C LYS A 544 2.13 -25.94 8.63
N GLY A 545 0.98 -26.61 8.61
CA GLY A 545 -0.21 -26.05 7.95
C GLY A 545 -1.26 -27.06 7.54
N SER A 546 -2.50 -26.60 7.40
CA SER A 546 -3.59 -27.39 6.82
C SER A 546 -3.39 -27.61 5.33
N VAL A 547 -3.68 -28.83 4.87
CA VAL A 547 -3.74 -29.18 3.43
C VAL A 547 -5.18 -29.41 2.95
N MET A 548 -6.18 -28.88 3.66
CA MET A 548 -7.57 -28.84 3.16
C MET A 548 -7.65 -28.15 1.79
N ASP A 549 -8.61 -28.54 0.97
CA ASP A 549 -9.02 -27.84 -0.24
C ASP A 549 -9.91 -26.63 0.11
N LEU A 550 -9.28 -25.61 0.70
CA LEU A 550 -9.95 -24.39 1.17
C LEU A 550 -10.70 -23.69 0.03
N SER A 551 -10.15 -23.69 -1.18
CA SER A 551 -10.75 -23.08 -2.39
C SER A 551 -12.15 -23.59 -2.72
N THR A 552 -12.54 -24.76 -2.22
CA THR A 552 -13.86 -25.35 -2.46
C THR A 552 -14.82 -25.06 -1.31
N TYR A 553 -14.38 -25.30 -0.07
CA TYR A 553 -15.20 -25.13 1.13
C TYR A 553 -14.28 -25.01 2.38
N PRO A 554 -14.25 -23.87 3.10
CA PRO A 554 -13.62 -23.74 4.42
C PRO A 554 -14.55 -24.23 5.53
N GLY A 555 -14.09 -24.33 6.77
CA GLY A 555 -14.90 -24.83 7.89
C GLY A 555 -14.68 -26.31 8.21
N ASP A 556 -15.50 -26.89 9.08
CA ASP A 556 -15.40 -28.31 9.41
C ASP A 556 -15.69 -29.17 8.16
N PRO A 557 -14.75 -30.02 7.71
CA PRO A 557 -14.90 -30.82 6.50
C PRO A 557 -16.05 -31.83 6.57
N THR A 558 -16.65 -32.05 7.76
CA THR A 558 -17.73 -33.00 7.99
C THR A 558 -19.11 -32.38 8.12
N THR A 559 -19.24 -31.05 8.17
CA THR A 559 -20.54 -30.37 8.34
C THR A 559 -20.79 -29.24 7.32
N PRO A 560 -20.32 -29.33 6.06
CA PRO A 560 -20.43 -28.21 5.13
C PRO A 560 -21.90 -27.75 4.98
N GLY A 561 -22.15 -26.51 5.41
CA GLY A 561 -23.39 -25.76 5.24
C GLY A 561 -24.23 -25.60 6.51
N TYR A 562 -23.78 -26.10 7.66
CA TYR A 562 -24.49 -26.00 8.93
C TYR A 562 -23.51 -26.17 10.12
N PRO A 563 -23.77 -25.49 11.25
CA PRO A 563 -22.84 -25.47 12.38
C PRO A 563 -22.62 -26.86 12.98
N SER A 564 -21.38 -27.20 13.28
CA SER A 564 -20.94 -28.43 13.94
C SER A 564 -21.34 -28.49 15.40
N LYS A 565 -22.64 -28.65 15.67
CA LYS A 565 -23.14 -28.91 17.03
C LYS A 565 -23.08 -30.39 17.37
N GLU A 566 -23.17 -30.71 18.67
CA GLU A 566 -23.22 -32.10 19.12
C GLU A 566 -24.43 -32.83 18.51
N GLY A 567 -24.21 -34.05 18.02
CA GLY A 567 -25.27 -34.90 17.48
C GLY A 567 -25.76 -34.55 16.07
N VAL A 568 -25.17 -33.56 15.39
CA VAL A 568 -25.48 -33.29 13.98
C VAL A 568 -25.01 -34.43 13.07
N SER A 569 -25.68 -34.60 11.93
CA SER A 569 -25.22 -35.54 10.91
C SER A 569 -23.87 -35.08 10.35
N ARG A 570 -23.00 -36.02 9.96
CA ARG A 570 -21.68 -35.72 9.39
C ARG A 570 -21.56 -36.29 7.99
N LYS A 571 -21.00 -35.49 7.07
CA LYS A 571 -20.80 -35.80 5.66
C LYS A 571 -19.38 -36.35 5.42
N GLU A 572 -19.16 -36.89 4.22
CA GLU A 572 -17.83 -37.29 3.75
C GLU A 572 -16.92 -36.05 3.60
N LYS A 573 -15.67 -36.18 4.04
CA LYS A 573 -14.62 -35.14 4.02
C LYS A 573 -14.08 -34.89 2.61
N LYS A 574 -14.89 -34.32 1.73
CA LYS A 574 -14.53 -34.09 0.32
C LYS A 574 -13.37 -33.11 0.13
N THR A 575 -13.20 -32.17 1.05
CA THR A 575 -12.15 -31.15 1.02
C THR A 575 -10.82 -31.63 1.65
N VAL A 576 -10.73 -32.88 2.09
CA VAL A 576 -9.52 -33.43 2.71
C VAL A 576 -8.78 -34.35 1.71
N PRO A 577 -7.49 -34.11 1.41
CA PRO A 577 -6.70 -35.00 0.55
C PRO A 577 -6.57 -36.42 1.12
N LYS A 578 -6.33 -37.40 0.24
CA LYS A 578 -6.24 -38.84 0.57
C LYS A 578 -4.82 -39.37 0.56
N ILE A 579 -3.87 -38.66 -0.04
CA ILE A 579 -2.44 -39.05 -0.08
C ILE A 579 -1.67 -38.51 1.15
N PRO A 580 -0.67 -39.24 1.66
CA PRO A 580 0.17 -38.75 2.75
C PRO A 580 1.02 -37.56 2.32
N SER A 581 1.19 -36.61 3.23
CA SER A 581 2.05 -35.45 3.01
C SER A 581 2.81 -35.03 4.26
N LEU A 582 4.02 -34.49 4.08
CA LEU A 582 4.86 -33.99 5.17
C LEU A 582 5.52 -32.64 4.81
N PRO A 583 5.55 -31.68 5.74
CA PRO A 583 6.44 -30.53 5.66
C PRO A 583 7.85 -30.91 6.14
N ILE A 584 8.88 -30.38 5.48
CA ILE A 584 10.29 -30.56 5.87
C ILE A 584 11.05 -29.23 5.80
N SER A 585 12.20 -29.19 6.46
CA SER A 585 13.10 -28.05 6.38
C SER A 585 13.86 -28.03 5.03
N TRP A 586 14.41 -26.89 4.63
CA TRP A 586 15.23 -26.86 3.42
C TRP A 586 16.54 -27.62 3.59
N LEU A 587 17.07 -27.71 4.82
CA LEU A 587 18.24 -28.52 5.12
C LEU A 587 17.97 -30.00 4.82
N GLU A 588 16.78 -30.49 5.15
CA GLU A 588 16.35 -31.86 4.84
C GLU A 588 15.94 -32.04 3.38
N ALA A 589 15.46 -30.99 2.70
CA ALA A 589 15.17 -31.04 1.27
C ALA A 589 16.44 -31.13 0.40
N LYS A 590 17.57 -30.60 0.89
CA LYS A 590 18.85 -30.59 0.16
C LYS A 590 19.32 -31.99 -0.30
N PRO A 591 19.41 -33.04 0.55
CA PRO A 591 19.80 -34.37 0.08
C PRO A 591 18.81 -34.99 -0.91
N LEU A 592 17.52 -34.66 -0.81
CA LEU A 592 16.50 -35.10 -1.77
C LEU A 592 16.72 -34.42 -3.13
N LEU A 593 16.86 -33.10 -3.17
CA LEU A 593 17.12 -32.38 -4.42
C LEU A 593 18.47 -32.78 -5.05
N ALA A 594 19.52 -32.95 -4.25
CA ALA A 594 20.85 -33.34 -4.73
C ALA A 594 20.84 -34.72 -5.40
N ALA A 595 20.02 -35.65 -4.90
CA ALA A 595 19.84 -36.97 -5.52
C ALA A 595 19.09 -36.93 -6.86
N LEU A 596 18.52 -35.78 -7.24
CA LEU A 596 17.94 -35.55 -8.56
C LEU A 596 18.89 -34.87 -9.54
N ASN A 597 20.05 -34.35 -9.11
CA ASN A 597 21.00 -33.63 -9.97
C ASN A 597 21.36 -34.46 -11.23
N GLY A 598 21.19 -33.85 -12.40
CA GLY A 598 21.45 -34.49 -13.68
C GLY A 598 20.45 -35.59 -14.09
N HIS A 599 19.37 -35.80 -13.33
CA HIS A 599 18.32 -36.78 -13.64
C HIS A 599 17.02 -36.11 -14.05
N GLY A 600 16.37 -36.65 -15.09
CA GLY A 600 15.18 -36.05 -15.69
C GLY A 600 15.54 -34.88 -16.60
N VAL A 601 14.78 -33.80 -16.50
CA VAL A 601 14.94 -32.58 -17.31
C VAL A 601 15.49 -31.45 -16.44
N ASP A 602 16.38 -30.64 -17.00
CA ASP A 602 16.94 -29.48 -16.31
C ASP A 602 15.93 -28.33 -16.17
N ALA A 603 16.17 -27.44 -15.20
CA ALA A 603 15.28 -26.33 -14.90
C ALA A 603 15.09 -25.36 -16.09
N THR A 604 16.12 -25.18 -16.93
CA THR A 604 16.05 -24.32 -18.12
C THR A 604 15.04 -24.86 -19.12
N THR A 605 15.03 -26.18 -19.32
CA THR A 605 14.13 -26.86 -20.22
C THR A 605 12.72 -26.94 -19.63
N VAL A 606 12.58 -27.11 -18.31
CA VAL A 606 11.29 -26.99 -17.63
C VAL A 606 10.67 -25.61 -17.88
N ASN A 607 11.46 -24.55 -17.81
CA ASN A 607 11.08 -23.17 -18.12
C ASN A 607 9.79 -22.72 -17.40
N ARG A 608 9.81 -22.82 -16.07
CA ARG A 608 8.72 -22.38 -15.20
C ARG A 608 9.22 -21.30 -14.25
N LEU A 609 8.35 -20.33 -13.95
CA LEU A 609 8.67 -19.22 -13.04
C LEU A 609 9.00 -19.76 -11.65
N ASN A 610 10.08 -19.24 -11.04
CA ASN A 610 10.54 -19.63 -9.70
C ASN A 610 10.75 -21.14 -9.53
N TRP A 611 11.14 -21.85 -10.59
CA TRP A 611 11.49 -23.26 -10.53
C TRP A 611 12.78 -23.47 -9.73
N VAL A 612 13.85 -22.78 -10.10
CA VAL A 612 15.14 -22.81 -9.37
C VAL A 612 15.00 -22.06 -8.05
N GLY A 613 15.58 -22.60 -6.98
CA GLY A 613 15.68 -21.96 -5.67
C GLY A 613 17.12 -21.55 -5.32
N ALA A 614 17.44 -21.43 -4.04
CA ALA A 614 18.74 -20.96 -3.54
C ALA A 614 19.44 -21.94 -2.59
N ILE A 615 19.14 -23.24 -2.68
CA ILE A 615 19.86 -24.28 -1.93
C ILE A 615 21.19 -24.58 -2.65
N ASP A 616 22.30 -24.59 -1.91
CA ASP A 616 23.61 -24.86 -2.49
C ASP A 616 23.79 -26.34 -2.87
N GLY A 617 24.37 -26.58 -4.06
CA GLY A 617 24.73 -27.91 -4.55
C GLY A 617 23.57 -28.69 -5.17
N VAL A 618 22.47 -28.02 -5.53
CA VAL A 618 21.32 -28.65 -6.19
C VAL A 618 21.00 -27.97 -7.53
N ASP A 619 20.70 -28.78 -8.54
CA ASP A 619 20.43 -28.31 -9.91
C ASP A 619 18.94 -28.03 -10.15
N TYR A 620 18.07 -28.40 -9.19
CA TYR A 620 16.60 -28.39 -9.34
C TYR A 620 16.11 -29.16 -10.58
N SER A 621 16.81 -30.25 -10.90
CA SER A 621 16.42 -31.20 -11.94
C SER A 621 15.13 -31.93 -11.55
N THR A 622 14.30 -32.30 -12.53
CA THR A 622 12.97 -32.86 -12.25
C THR A 622 13.00 -34.24 -11.60
N GLY A 623 14.02 -35.05 -11.89
CA GLY A 623 13.92 -36.49 -11.66
C GLY A 623 12.98 -37.22 -12.65
N PRO A 624 12.65 -38.50 -12.38
CA PRO A 624 13.10 -39.26 -11.21
C PRO A 624 14.56 -39.70 -11.37
N SER A 625 15.26 -39.89 -10.25
CA SER A 625 16.49 -40.67 -10.21
C SER A 625 16.19 -42.12 -9.78
N LYS A 626 17.22 -42.97 -9.65
CA LYS A 626 17.05 -44.33 -9.09
C LYS A 626 16.77 -44.36 -7.59
N ALA A 627 16.82 -43.20 -6.93
CA ALA A 627 16.59 -43.12 -5.50
C ALA A 627 15.10 -43.25 -5.17
N VAL A 628 14.80 -44.01 -4.11
CA VAL A 628 13.44 -44.27 -3.65
C VAL A 628 13.19 -43.48 -2.38
N LEU A 629 12.19 -42.61 -2.42
CA LEU A 629 11.72 -41.85 -1.27
C LEU A 629 10.59 -42.64 -0.60
N SER A 630 10.68 -42.82 0.72
CA SER A 630 9.65 -43.48 1.54
C SER A 630 9.10 -42.50 2.56
N ILE A 631 7.78 -42.31 2.54
CA ILE A 631 7.00 -41.52 3.48
C ILE A 631 6.10 -42.45 4.29
N SER A 632 6.10 -42.31 5.61
CA SER A 632 5.07 -42.86 6.49
C SER A 632 4.48 -41.71 7.28
N ASN A 633 3.20 -41.44 7.12
CA ASN A 633 2.50 -40.40 7.85
C ASN A 633 1.17 -40.95 8.35
N ILE A 634 1.05 -41.18 9.66
CA ILE A 634 -0.15 -41.71 10.29
C ILE A 634 -0.84 -40.61 11.07
N MET A 635 -2.05 -40.26 10.65
CA MET A 635 -2.88 -39.21 11.24
C MET A 635 -4.04 -39.83 12.01
N ARG A 636 -4.34 -39.31 13.20
CA ARG A 636 -5.49 -39.70 14.00
C ARG A 636 -6.57 -38.63 13.91
N GLY A 637 -7.61 -38.92 13.14
CA GLY A 637 -8.80 -38.07 13.03
C GLY A 637 -9.73 -38.26 14.22
N GLU A 638 -10.18 -37.15 14.81
CA GLU A 638 -11.06 -37.14 15.98
C GLU A 638 -12.04 -35.96 15.92
N THR A 639 -13.20 -36.11 16.56
CA THR A 639 -14.12 -34.98 16.74
C THR A 639 -13.89 -34.35 18.11
N LYS A 640 -13.50 -33.08 18.14
CA LYS A 640 -13.12 -32.35 19.35
C LYS A 640 -13.89 -31.03 19.46
N TRP A 641 -14.04 -30.57 20.69
CA TRP A 641 -14.60 -29.25 20.95
C TRP A 641 -13.56 -28.18 20.62
N ILE A 642 -14.01 -27.15 19.92
CA ILE A 642 -13.33 -25.87 19.72
C ILE A 642 -14.18 -24.76 20.35
N HIS A 643 -13.55 -23.68 20.77
CA HIS A 643 -14.19 -22.66 21.60
C HIS A 643 -13.85 -21.25 21.15
N ASN A 644 -14.79 -20.57 20.49
CA ASN A 644 -14.65 -19.16 20.18
C ASN A 644 -14.99 -18.32 21.42
N ALA A 645 -14.15 -17.34 21.77
CA ALA A 645 -14.50 -16.35 22.77
C ALA A 645 -15.20 -15.15 22.13
N ILE A 646 -16.35 -14.77 22.67
CA ILE A 646 -17.19 -13.68 22.16
C ILE A 646 -17.37 -12.64 23.26
N GLY A 647 -17.06 -11.37 22.97
CA GLY A 647 -17.27 -10.23 23.85
C GLY A 647 -18.21 -9.21 23.23
N ILE A 648 -19.24 -8.78 23.94
CA ILE A 648 -20.30 -7.91 23.43
C ILE A 648 -20.35 -6.62 24.26
N LEU A 649 -20.35 -5.48 23.57
CA LEU A 649 -20.62 -4.18 24.16
C LEU A 649 -21.77 -3.52 23.40
N ASN A 650 -22.94 -3.45 24.04
CA ASN A 650 -24.15 -2.91 23.42
C ASN A 650 -24.02 -1.41 23.11
N GLY A 651 -24.38 -1.04 21.88
CA GLY A 651 -24.52 0.34 21.45
C GLY A 651 -25.84 0.96 21.87
N THR A 652 -26.03 2.25 21.55
CA THR A 652 -27.33 2.92 21.71
C THR A 652 -28.32 2.62 20.56
N ASN A 653 -27.82 2.06 19.46
CA ASN A 653 -28.56 1.49 18.34
C ASN A 653 -28.30 -0.02 18.29
N GLU A 654 -29.34 -0.80 18.56
CA GLU A 654 -29.25 -2.26 18.63
C GLU A 654 -29.29 -2.93 17.24
N ASP A 655 -29.68 -2.20 16.19
CA ASP A 655 -29.84 -2.74 14.82
C ASP A 655 -28.53 -2.78 14.02
N GLU A 656 -27.45 -2.20 14.55
CA GLU A 656 -26.18 -2.02 13.86
C GLU A 656 -25.01 -2.55 14.70
N VAL A 657 -24.22 -3.45 14.11
CA VAL A 657 -23.13 -4.16 14.78
C VAL A 657 -21.84 -4.04 13.98
N VAL A 658 -20.72 -3.80 14.66
CA VAL A 658 -19.37 -3.92 14.08
C VAL A 658 -18.63 -5.02 14.81
N ILE A 659 -18.09 -5.97 14.05
CA ILE A 659 -17.37 -7.12 14.57
C ILE A 659 -15.86 -6.89 14.40
N VAL A 660 -15.06 -7.24 15.41
CA VAL A 660 -13.60 -7.28 15.32
C VAL A 660 -13.11 -8.66 15.71
N GLY A 661 -12.31 -9.29 14.84
CA GLY A 661 -11.91 -10.69 15.01
C GLY A 661 -10.41 -10.95 14.83
N ASN A 662 -9.93 -11.98 15.50
CA ASN A 662 -8.59 -12.56 15.40
C ASN A 662 -8.67 -14.03 15.87
N HIS A 663 -7.99 -14.97 15.21
CA HIS A 663 -7.92 -16.33 15.76
C HIS A 663 -6.88 -16.43 16.88
N HIS A 664 -6.97 -17.48 17.70
CA HIS A 664 -6.05 -17.70 18.81
C HIS A 664 -5.34 -19.05 18.76
N ASP A 665 -5.77 -19.97 17.91
CA ASP A 665 -5.06 -21.24 17.74
C ASP A 665 -3.81 -21.04 16.87
N SER A 666 -2.77 -21.84 17.13
CA SER A 666 -1.51 -21.83 16.38
C SER A 666 -0.95 -23.24 16.22
N TRP A 667 -0.12 -23.47 15.18
CA TRP A 667 0.45 -24.81 14.94
C TRP A 667 1.49 -25.27 15.97
N MET A 668 2.00 -24.37 16.82
CA MET A 668 3.17 -24.59 17.66
C MET A 668 2.98 -24.03 19.07
N ILE A 669 4.00 -24.22 19.91
CA ILE A 669 4.23 -23.32 21.04
C ILE A 669 4.94 -22.12 20.45
N GLY A 670 4.44 -20.92 20.68
CA GLY A 670 4.83 -19.74 19.91
C GLY A 670 3.63 -19.16 19.17
N GLY A 671 3.82 -18.78 17.90
CA GLY A 671 2.82 -18.06 17.12
C GLY A 671 2.82 -16.57 17.43
N ALA A 672 4.02 -15.99 17.61
CA ALA A 672 4.15 -14.62 18.07
C ALA A 672 3.68 -13.60 17.03
N ALA A 673 3.94 -13.84 15.75
CA ALA A 673 3.26 -13.15 14.66
C ALA A 673 1.86 -13.74 14.48
N ASP A 674 1.78 -15.04 14.19
CA ASP A 674 0.55 -15.73 13.81
C ASP A 674 0.06 -16.68 14.92
N PRO A 675 -1.02 -16.34 15.65
CA PRO A 675 -1.85 -15.12 15.54
C PRO A 675 -1.65 -14.11 16.67
N HIS A 676 -0.72 -14.35 17.58
CA HIS A 676 -0.75 -13.69 18.89
C HIS A 676 -0.36 -12.21 18.84
N SER A 677 0.23 -11.72 17.74
CA SER A 677 0.39 -10.28 17.50
C SER A 677 -0.97 -9.59 17.39
N GLY A 678 -1.93 -10.20 16.68
CA GLY A 678 -3.30 -9.74 16.60
C GLY A 678 -4.10 -9.97 17.88
N SER A 679 -3.92 -11.12 18.55
CA SER A 679 -4.61 -11.42 19.81
C SER A 679 -4.31 -10.37 20.88
N ALA A 680 -3.05 -9.94 20.98
CA ALA A 680 -2.65 -8.90 21.92
C ALA A 680 -3.23 -7.53 21.56
N ILE A 681 -3.26 -7.17 20.27
CA ILE A 681 -3.92 -5.94 19.83
C ILE A 681 -5.42 -5.95 20.18
N LEU A 682 -6.09 -7.10 20.05
CA LEU A 682 -7.51 -7.26 20.36
C LEU A 682 -7.81 -7.13 21.87
N VAL A 683 -6.93 -7.64 22.74
CA VAL A 683 -7.06 -7.47 24.20
C VAL A 683 -6.83 -6.01 24.62
N GLU A 684 -5.76 -5.36 24.14
CA GLU A 684 -5.54 -3.93 24.41
C GLU A 684 -6.66 -3.05 23.84
N LEU A 685 -7.27 -3.42 22.71
CA LEU A 685 -8.43 -2.72 22.16
C LEU A 685 -9.61 -2.72 23.13
N ALA A 686 -9.92 -3.87 23.73
CA ALA A 686 -10.99 -3.96 24.72
C ALA A 686 -10.71 -3.04 25.93
N LYS A 687 -9.46 -2.99 26.41
CA LYS A 687 -9.03 -2.09 27.48
C LYS A 687 -9.12 -0.62 27.11
N ALA A 688 -8.73 -0.24 25.89
CA ALA A 688 -8.84 1.12 25.39
C ALA A 688 -10.31 1.56 25.33
N ILE A 689 -11.21 0.70 24.83
CA ILE A 689 -12.65 0.93 24.81
C ILE A 689 -13.20 1.05 26.24
N GLY A 690 -12.84 0.13 27.15
CA GLY A 690 -13.25 0.19 28.56
C GLY A 690 -12.80 1.47 29.26
N THR A 691 -11.64 2.01 28.87
CA THR A 691 -11.17 3.33 29.34
C THR A 691 -12.00 4.46 28.77
N LEU A 692 -12.36 4.41 27.49
CA LEU A 692 -13.22 5.40 26.84
C LEU A 692 -14.63 5.42 27.47
N LEU A 693 -15.20 4.26 27.83
CA LEU A 693 -16.49 4.16 28.52
C LEU A 693 -16.51 4.92 29.86
N LYS A 694 -15.38 4.93 30.61
CA LYS A 694 -15.26 5.66 31.88
C LYS A 694 -15.39 7.18 31.72
N THR A 695 -15.23 7.71 30.50
CA THR A 695 -15.45 9.13 30.20
C THR A 695 -16.94 9.50 30.03
N GLY A 696 -17.82 8.50 30.03
CA GLY A 696 -19.25 8.66 29.75
C GLY A 696 -19.61 8.48 28.27
N TRP A 697 -18.62 8.21 27.41
CA TRP A 697 -18.87 7.80 26.02
C TRP A 697 -19.63 6.47 25.98
N LYS A 698 -20.54 6.34 25.01
CA LYS A 698 -21.20 5.08 24.66
C LYS A 698 -21.19 4.97 23.14
N PRO A 699 -20.81 3.80 22.57
CA PRO A 699 -20.86 3.63 21.14
C PRO A 699 -22.31 3.71 20.65
N LYS A 700 -22.51 4.19 19.42
CA LYS A 700 -23.84 4.12 18.80
C LYS A 700 -24.15 2.72 18.36
N ARG A 701 -23.19 2.04 17.74
CA ARG A 701 -23.35 0.66 17.24
C ARG A 701 -22.79 -0.33 18.24
N THR A 702 -23.36 -1.52 18.28
CA THR A 702 -22.85 -2.60 19.12
C THR A 702 -21.48 -3.05 18.62
N ILE A 703 -20.54 -3.28 19.54
CA ILE A 703 -19.23 -3.86 19.26
C ILE A 703 -19.26 -5.33 19.67
N VAL A 704 -18.84 -6.21 18.77
CA VAL A 704 -18.61 -7.63 19.07
C VAL A 704 -17.14 -7.95 18.82
N LEU A 705 -16.43 -8.39 19.85
CA LEU A 705 -15.08 -8.92 19.75
C LEU A 705 -15.14 -10.44 19.65
N CYS A 706 -14.34 -11.01 18.75
CA CYS A 706 -14.31 -12.43 18.49
C CYS A 706 -12.88 -12.96 18.52
N SER A 707 -12.65 -14.02 19.28
CA SER A 707 -11.40 -14.77 19.26
C SER A 707 -11.70 -16.18 18.76
N TRP A 708 -11.28 -16.46 17.53
CA TRP A 708 -11.64 -17.67 16.79
C TRP A 708 -10.70 -18.83 17.11
N ASP A 709 -11.24 -20.05 17.23
CA ASP A 709 -10.46 -21.29 17.37
C ASP A 709 -10.45 -22.05 16.03
N ALA A 710 -9.47 -22.93 15.84
CA ALA A 710 -9.29 -23.76 14.66
C ALA A 710 -9.27 -23.02 13.31
N GLU A 711 -8.76 -21.78 13.27
CA GLU A 711 -8.50 -21.06 12.02
C GLU A 711 -7.47 -21.82 11.20
N GLU A 712 -6.41 -22.30 11.85
CA GLU A 712 -5.24 -22.86 11.17
C GLU A 712 -5.60 -24.13 10.38
N TYR A 713 -6.63 -24.86 10.82
CA TYR A 713 -7.15 -26.04 10.14
C TYR A 713 -7.96 -25.70 8.88
N GLY A 714 -8.48 -24.48 8.74
CA GLY A 714 -9.24 -24.05 7.58
C GLY A 714 -10.41 -23.13 7.94
N LEU A 715 -10.17 -22.12 8.78
CA LEU A 715 -11.14 -21.12 9.19
C LEU A 715 -12.32 -21.72 9.96
N VAL A 716 -12.08 -22.79 10.74
CA VAL A 716 -13.17 -23.62 11.27
C VAL A 716 -14.04 -22.82 12.23
N GLY A 717 -13.48 -22.23 13.28
CA GLY A 717 -14.26 -21.53 14.30
C GLY A 717 -15.10 -20.37 13.76
N SER A 718 -14.51 -19.51 12.91
CA SER A 718 -15.24 -18.39 12.31
C SER A 718 -16.29 -18.85 11.30
N THR A 719 -16.00 -19.89 10.50
CA THR A 719 -16.95 -20.44 9.54
C THR A 719 -18.17 -21.06 10.23
N GLU A 720 -17.96 -21.90 11.24
CA GLU A 720 -19.07 -22.50 11.99
C GLU A 720 -19.95 -21.44 12.68
N TRP A 721 -19.32 -20.37 13.16
CA TRP A 721 -20.04 -19.25 13.78
C TRP A 721 -20.85 -18.45 12.77
N VAL A 722 -20.31 -18.20 11.58
CA VAL A 722 -21.06 -17.57 10.49
C VAL A 722 -22.21 -18.46 10.02
N GLU A 723 -22.02 -19.77 9.91
CA GLU A 723 -23.10 -20.71 9.56
C GLU A 723 -24.22 -20.75 10.60
N GLU A 724 -23.90 -20.61 11.89
CA GLU A 724 -24.90 -20.53 12.96
C GLU A 724 -25.70 -19.22 12.93
N TYR A 725 -25.02 -18.09 12.70
CA TYR A 725 -25.61 -16.76 12.89
C TYR A 725 -25.93 -16.00 11.59
N ILE A 726 -25.87 -16.65 10.42
CA ILE A 726 -26.05 -16.00 9.11
C ILE A 726 -27.30 -15.08 9.02
N PRO A 727 -28.48 -15.43 9.58
CA PRO A 727 -29.65 -14.55 9.46
C PRO A 727 -29.47 -13.23 10.22
N TRP A 728 -28.81 -13.25 11.37
CA TRP A 728 -28.50 -12.06 12.16
C TRP A 728 -27.35 -11.24 11.55
N LEU A 729 -26.31 -11.93 11.05
CA LEU A 729 -25.18 -11.28 10.37
C LEU A 729 -25.64 -10.46 9.17
N THR A 730 -26.55 -11.02 8.37
CA THR A 730 -27.08 -10.37 7.18
C THR A 730 -28.06 -9.24 7.50
N SER A 731 -28.67 -9.21 8.68
CA SER A 731 -29.62 -8.15 9.07
C SER A 731 -28.99 -7.00 9.86
N SER A 732 -27.87 -7.22 10.54
CA SER A 732 -27.40 -6.28 11.58
C SER A 732 -25.93 -5.88 11.46
N VAL A 733 -25.07 -6.69 10.84
CA VAL A 733 -23.63 -6.42 10.81
C VAL A 733 -23.26 -5.43 9.71
N VAL A 734 -22.68 -4.31 10.13
CA VAL A 734 -22.16 -3.23 9.28
C VAL A 734 -20.83 -3.61 8.67
N SER A 735 -19.89 -4.12 9.46
CA SER A 735 -18.55 -4.44 8.99
C SER A 735 -17.86 -5.45 9.91
N TYR A 736 -16.92 -6.21 9.34
CA TYR A 736 -16.00 -7.11 10.03
C TYR A 736 -14.55 -6.60 9.89
N LEU A 737 -13.88 -6.34 11.01
CA LEU A 737 -12.47 -5.92 11.04
C LEU A 737 -11.61 -7.11 11.50
N ASN A 738 -10.75 -7.62 10.63
CA ASN A 738 -9.82 -8.70 10.93
C ASN A 738 -8.45 -8.14 11.34
N ILE A 739 -7.86 -8.70 12.39
CA ILE A 739 -6.49 -8.41 12.83
C ILE A 739 -5.79 -9.73 13.18
N ASP A 740 -5.45 -10.50 12.16
CA ASP A 740 -4.77 -11.80 12.30
C ASP A 740 -3.28 -11.61 12.64
N VAL A 741 -2.43 -11.61 11.61
CA VAL A 741 -1.02 -11.28 11.73
C VAL A 741 -0.88 -9.77 11.80
N GLY A 742 -1.06 -9.23 13.00
CA GLY A 742 -0.89 -7.81 13.27
C GLY A 742 0.51 -7.32 12.92
N ILE A 743 1.55 -8.12 13.20
CA ILE A 743 2.96 -7.77 12.95
C ILE A 743 3.76 -8.97 12.44
N ALA A 744 4.29 -8.88 11.21
CA ALA A 744 5.31 -9.80 10.69
C ALA A 744 6.49 -9.09 9.99
N GLY A 745 6.45 -7.76 9.93
CA GLY A 745 7.49 -6.92 9.33
C GLY A 745 7.17 -5.43 9.44
N THR A 746 7.87 -4.62 8.65
CA THR A 746 7.83 -3.15 8.72
C THR A 746 6.95 -2.47 7.67
N ILE A 747 6.38 -3.23 6.72
CA ILE A 747 5.51 -2.70 5.66
C ILE A 747 4.05 -2.90 6.06
N PRO A 748 3.25 -1.83 6.26
CA PRO A 748 1.82 -1.98 6.48
C PRO A 748 1.14 -2.62 5.27
N ASP A 749 0.22 -3.53 5.53
CA ASP A 749 -0.47 -4.31 4.50
C ASP A 749 -1.98 -4.33 4.78
N PHE A 750 -2.79 -4.09 3.73
CA PHE A 750 -4.24 -3.98 3.83
C PHE A 750 -4.90 -4.72 2.68
N SER A 751 -5.85 -5.58 3.01
CA SER A 751 -6.84 -6.11 2.06
C SER A 751 -8.24 -5.69 2.52
N ALA A 752 -9.10 -5.20 1.64
CA ALA A 752 -10.43 -4.78 2.07
C ALA A 752 -11.48 -4.90 0.95
N THR A 753 -12.75 -4.85 1.35
CA THR A 753 -13.82 -4.54 0.40
C THR A 753 -13.71 -3.08 -0.05
N PRO A 754 -13.99 -2.75 -1.33
CA PRO A 754 -13.79 -1.41 -1.89
C PRO A 754 -14.40 -0.25 -1.11
N ASP A 755 -15.56 -0.47 -0.49
CA ASP A 755 -16.26 0.52 0.32
C ASP A 755 -15.52 0.94 1.59
N LEU A 756 -14.53 0.18 2.05
CA LEU A 756 -13.66 0.55 3.17
C LEU A 756 -12.41 1.33 2.74
N HIS A 757 -12.05 1.38 1.45
CA HIS A 757 -10.79 1.98 0.99
C HIS A 757 -10.59 3.43 1.47
N ALA A 758 -11.66 4.24 1.42
CA ALA A 758 -11.60 5.64 1.86
C ALA A 758 -11.39 5.77 3.37
N LEU A 759 -12.03 4.92 4.17
CA LEU A 759 -11.86 4.91 5.62
C LEU A 759 -10.46 4.41 6.00
N THR A 760 -9.98 3.34 5.36
CA THR A 760 -8.64 2.77 5.54
C THR A 760 -7.57 3.81 5.29
N THR A 761 -7.54 4.39 4.09
CA THR A 761 -6.51 5.37 3.70
C THR A 761 -6.57 6.64 4.55
N SER A 762 -7.76 7.19 4.83
CA SER A 762 -7.90 8.39 5.65
C SER A 762 -7.53 8.17 7.12
N THR A 763 -7.72 6.96 7.65
CA THR A 763 -7.30 6.59 9.00
C THR A 763 -5.81 6.35 9.05
N ALA A 764 -5.24 5.69 8.04
CA ALA A 764 -3.81 5.40 7.93
C ALA A 764 -2.96 6.68 7.96
N ARG A 765 -3.46 7.76 7.35
CA ARG A 765 -2.83 9.11 7.36
C ARG A 765 -2.77 9.75 8.75
N LYS A 766 -3.49 9.23 9.74
CA LYS A 766 -3.53 9.79 11.11
C LYS A 766 -2.61 9.07 12.08
N ILE A 767 -1.99 7.98 11.65
CA ILE A 767 -1.15 7.13 12.51
C ILE A 767 0.31 7.38 12.14
N ILE A 768 1.11 7.85 13.10
CA ILE A 768 2.57 7.96 12.91
C ILE A 768 3.20 6.57 12.95
N TRP A 769 4.07 6.27 11.99
CA TRP A 769 4.79 5.00 11.93
C TRP A 769 6.09 5.08 12.76
N PRO A 770 6.29 4.21 13.76
CA PRO A 770 7.42 4.30 14.72
C PRO A 770 8.82 4.29 14.11
N HIS A 771 9.00 3.66 12.95
CA HIS A 771 10.28 3.62 12.22
C HIS A 771 10.24 4.47 10.93
N GLY A 772 9.17 5.22 10.73
CA GLY A 772 8.92 6.01 9.52
C GLY A 772 9.60 7.38 9.50
N LYS A 773 10.31 7.81 10.56
CA LYS A 773 10.88 9.17 10.66
C LYS A 773 9.81 10.26 10.44
N ASN A 774 8.84 10.35 11.35
CA ASN A 774 7.66 11.25 11.29
C ASN A 774 6.70 11.03 10.11
N ARG A 775 6.91 10.00 9.30
CA ARG A 775 5.95 9.55 8.30
C ARG A 775 4.78 8.82 8.94
N THR A 776 3.64 8.92 8.29
CA THR A 776 2.43 8.20 8.65
C THR A 776 2.47 6.76 8.16
N LEU A 777 1.65 5.90 8.74
CA LEU A 777 1.43 4.53 8.30
C LEU A 777 0.94 4.51 6.83
N TYR A 778 0.16 5.51 6.41
CA TYR A 778 -0.18 5.71 5.00
C TYR A 778 1.05 5.97 4.14
N ASP A 779 1.97 6.85 4.55
CA ASP A 779 3.12 7.19 3.70
C ASP A 779 4.02 5.98 3.49
N ILE A 780 4.16 5.10 4.49
CA ILE A 780 4.92 3.85 4.35
C ILE A 780 4.20 2.88 3.42
N TRP A 781 2.88 2.70 3.61
CA TRP A 781 2.05 1.87 2.75
C TRP A 781 2.07 2.36 1.29
N GLU A 782 1.87 3.65 1.04
CA GLU A 782 1.83 4.25 -0.30
C GLU A 782 3.12 4.04 -1.07
N GLU A 783 4.28 4.20 -0.42
CA GLU A 783 5.58 4.00 -1.07
C GLU A 783 5.84 2.53 -1.43
N LYS A 784 5.37 1.61 -0.59
CA LYS A 784 5.77 0.19 -0.67
C LYS A 784 4.78 -0.69 -1.43
N THR A 785 3.49 -0.46 -1.23
CA THR A 785 2.41 -1.23 -1.86
C THR A 785 1.49 -0.31 -2.65
N GLY A 786 0.99 0.77 -2.05
CA GLY A 786 0.15 1.78 -2.70
C GLY A 786 -1.25 1.32 -3.11
N GLU A 787 -1.56 0.05 -2.88
CA GLU A 787 -2.80 -0.61 -3.28
C GLU A 787 -3.40 -1.35 -2.08
N ILE A 788 -4.73 -1.33 -2.00
CA ILE A 788 -5.49 -2.15 -1.02
C ILE A 788 -5.89 -3.41 -1.78
N ASP A 789 -5.41 -4.55 -1.31
CA ASP A 789 -5.64 -5.82 -1.98
C ASP A 789 -7.10 -6.28 -1.84
N THR A 790 -7.54 -7.10 -2.79
CA THR A 790 -8.88 -7.72 -2.75
C THR A 790 -8.88 -8.91 -1.79
N LEU A 791 -9.93 -9.03 -0.99
CA LEU A 791 -10.05 -10.13 -0.02
C LEU A 791 -10.28 -11.49 -0.70
N GLY A 792 -9.41 -12.44 -0.38
CA GLY A 792 -9.48 -13.83 -0.82
C GLY A 792 -9.96 -14.75 0.30
N ALA A 793 -9.18 -15.78 0.63
CA ALA A 793 -9.47 -16.72 1.72
C ALA A 793 -8.35 -16.84 2.77
N GLN A 794 -7.53 -15.80 2.93
CA GLN A 794 -6.33 -15.86 3.77
C GLN A 794 -6.64 -16.07 5.27
N SER A 795 -7.76 -15.55 5.78
CA SER A 795 -8.09 -15.54 7.23
C SER A 795 -9.61 -15.49 7.46
N ASP A 796 -10.05 -15.29 8.71
CA ASP A 796 -11.43 -15.47 9.19
C ASP A 796 -12.49 -14.57 8.51
N TYR A 797 -12.11 -13.46 7.88
CA TYR A 797 -13.03 -12.62 7.11
C TYR A 797 -13.71 -13.38 5.96
N THR A 798 -13.16 -14.52 5.53
CA THR A 798 -13.61 -15.31 4.38
C THR A 798 -15.11 -15.63 4.45
N ALA A 799 -15.60 -16.10 5.60
CA ALA A 799 -17.01 -16.43 5.75
C ALA A 799 -17.89 -15.17 5.78
N PHE A 800 -17.43 -14.09 6.41
CA PHE A 800 -18.16 -12.82 6.44
C PHE A 800 -18.35 -12.22 5.04
N VAL A 801 -17.32 -12.21 4.21
CA VAL A 801 -17.39 -11.66 2.86
C VAL A 801 -18.12 -12.61 1.92
N HIS A 802 -17.64 -13.86 1.80
CA HIS A 802 -18.04 -14.73 0.70
C HIS A 802 -19.32 -15.50 0.96
N ARG A 803 -19.71 -15.66 2.23
CA ARG A 803 -20.97 -16.28 2.62
C ARG A 803 -22.03 -15.26 3.02
N ALA A 804 -21.64 -14.25 3.80
CA ALA A 804 -22.57 -13.27 4.36
C ALA A 804 -22.64 -11.95 3.59
N GLY A 805 -21.70 -11.62 2.69
CA GLY A 805 -21.69 -10.36 1.94
C GLY A 805 -21.41 -9.12 2.80
N VAL A 806 -20.75 -9.32 3.95
CA VAL A 806 -20.37 -8.29 4.93
C VAL A 806 -19.12 -7.56 4.44
N SER A 807 -19.14 -6.22 4.49
CA SER A 807 -17.95 -5.40 4.25
C SER A 807 -16.87 -5.76 5.26
N ALA A 808 -15.63 -5.92 4.79
CA ALA A 808 -14.55 -6.39 5.65
C ALA A 808 -13.21 -5.80 5.28
N ILE A 809 -12.30 -5.81 6.25
CA ILE A 809 -10.89 -5.48 6.07
C ILE A 809 -10.05 -6.46 6.86
N ASP A 810 -8.91 -6.83 6.27
CA ASP A 810 -7.79 -7.45 6.92
C ASP A 810 -6.63 -6.47 6.96
N MET A 811 -5.99 -6.34 8.12
CA MET A 811 -4.95 -5.35 8.35
C MET A 811 -3.80 -5.94 9.16
N GLY A 812 -2.58 -5.53 8.85
CA GLY A 812 -1.40 -5.96 9.57
C GLY A 812 -0.12 -5.40 8.96
N THR A 813 0.96 -6.18 9.05
CA THR A 813 2.21 -5.85 8.36
C THR A 813 2.83 -7.06 7.68
N THR A 814 3.50 -6.79 6.57
CA THR A 814 4.32 -7.74 5.83
C THR A 814 5.78 -7.31 5.81
N ARG A 815 6.63 -8.18 5.26
CA ARG A 815 8.09 -8.03 5.30
C ARG A 815 8.63 -7.16 4.17
N ALA A 816 9.43 -6.17 4.54
CA ALA A 816 10.39 -5.55 3.65
C ALA A 816 11.51 -6.54 3.26
N PRO A 817 12.21 -6.33 2.13
CA PRO A 817 13.27 -7.24 1.67
C PRO A 817 14.41 -7.49 2.68
N LEU A 818 14.64 -6.56 3.61
CA LEU A 818 15.68 -6.63 4.63
C LEU A 818 15.13 -6.83 6.04
N ASP A 819 13.82 -7.07 6.19
CA ASP A 819 13.26 -7.42 7.49
C ASP A 819 13.70 -8.82 7.92
N PRO A 820 13.78 -9.09 9.23
CA PRO A 820 13.98 -10.42 9.77
C PRO A 820 13.01 -11.42 9.15
N ILE A 821 13.50 -12.65 8.94
CA ILE A 821 12.70 -13.71 8.34
C ILE A 821 11.54 -14.05 9.26
N TYR A 822 10.33 -13.99 8.73
CA TYR A 822 9.16 -14.58 9.36
C TYR A 822 9.18 -16.09 9.10
N HIS A 823 9.34 -16.86 10.18
CA HIS A 823 9.32 -18.32 10.17
C HIS A 823 7.87 -18.82 10.26
N THR A 824 7.10 -18.53 9.22
CA THR A 824 5.67 -18.91 9.14
C THR A 824 5.44 -20.36 9.54
N HIS A 825 4.54 -20.55 10.50
CA HIS A 825 4.11 -21.83 11.06
C HIS A 825 5.24 -22.75 11.60
N SER A 826 6.37 -22.16 11.97
CA SER A 826 7.54 -22.83 12.55
C SER A 826 7.68 -22.50 14.04
N ASN A 827 8.34 -23.35 14.81
CA ASN A 827 8.62 -23.08 16.24
C ASN A 827 9.50 -21.83 16.45
N PHE A 828 10.11 -21.31 15.39
CA PHE A 828 10.88 -20.07 15.41
C PHE A 828 10.03 -18.80 15.22
N ASP A 829 8.73 -18.92 14.92
CA ASP A 829 7.77 -17.84 15.16
C ASP A 829 7.51 -17.73 16.67
N SER A 830 8.48 -17.17 17.38
CA SER A 830 8.53 -17.16 18.82
C SER A 830 8.55 -15.75 19.39
N PHE A 831 8.25 -15.66 20.69
CA PHE A 831 8.36 -14.39 21.41
C PHE A 831 9.79 -13.84 21.38
N HIS A 832 10.81 -14.71 21.41
CA HIS A 832 12.21 -14.30 21.28
C HIS A 832 12.46 -13.63 19.93
N TRP A 833 12.03 -14.25 18.84
CA TRP A 833 12.15 -13.67 17.50
C TRP A 833 11.47 -12.31 17.39
N MET A 834 10.21 -12.22 17.84
CA MET A 834 9.41 -10.99 17.79
C MET A 834 10.09 -9.85 18.56
N THR A 835 10.50 -10.11 19.80
CA THR A 835 11.04 -9.06 20.69
C THR A 835 12.47 -8.66 20.38
N LYS A 836 13.26 -9.57 19.81
CA LYS A 836 14.67 -9.29 19.49
C LYS A 836 14.85 -8.65 18.13
N PHE A 837 14.09 -9.10 17.14
CA PHE A 837 14.34 -8.76 15.74
C PHE A 837 13.22 -7.94 15.09
N VAL A 838 11.96 -8.23 15.38
CA VAL A 838 10.83 -7.70 14.59
C VAL A 838 10.30 -6.38 15.14
N ASP A 839 9.81 -6.38 16.38
CA ASP A 839 9.23 -5.19 17.01
C ASP A 839 9.76 -5.00 18.45
N PRO A 840 11.07 -4.70 18.63
CA PRO A 840 11.62 -4.40 19.95
C PRO A 840 10.89 -3.22 20.60
N GLY A 841 10.20 -3.50 21.71
CA GLY A 841 9.41 -2.50 22.44
C GLY A 841 7.95 -2.37 21.98
N PHE A 842 7.48 -3.22 21.07
CA PHE A 842 6.06 -3.31 20.66
C PHE A 842 5.48 -2.00 20.11
N VAL A 843 6.33 -1.21 19.44
CA VAL A 843 5.95 0.11 18.93
C VAL A 843 5.09 -0.02 17.69
N MET A 844 5.36 -1.01 16.82
CA MET A 844 4.54 -1.26 15.63
C MET A 844 3.20 -1.90 16.01
N HIS A 845 3.17 -2.83 16.98
CA HIS A 845 1.91 -3.34 17.56
C HIS A 845 1.03 -2.18 18.06
N THR A 846 1.63 -1.22 18.75
CA THR A 846 0.92 -0.02 19.23
C THR A 846 0.38 0.83 18.07
N ALA A 847 1.14 0.98 16.98
CA ALA A 847 0.69 1.74 15.82
C ALA A 847 -0.49 1.07 15.09
N ILE A 848 -0.40 -0.24 14.83
CA ILE A 848 -1.50 -1.02 14.21
C ILE A 848 -2.72 -1.07 15.15
N GLY A 849 -2.53 -1.23 16.45
CA GLY A 849 -3.63 -1.18 17.40
C GLY A 849 -4.33 0.19 17.46
N LYS A 850 -3.59 1.30 17.35
CA LYS A 850 -4.18 2.65 17.21
C LYS A 850 -4.94 2.80 15.88
N PHE A 851 -4.42 2.23 14.79
CA PHE A 851 -5.11 2.20 13.50
C PHE A 851 -6.45 1.47 13.60
N LEU A 852 -6.46 0.23 14.13
CA LEU A 852 -7.67 -0.55 14.35
C LEU A 852 -8.66 0.16 15.29
N ALA A 853 -8.18 0.73 16.40
CA ALA A 853 -9.03 1.45 17.35
C ALA A 853 -9.72 2.66 16.69
N LEU A 854 -9.01 3.40 15.83
CA LEU A 854 -9.57 4.55 15.13
C LEU A 854 -10.55 4.13 14.03
N MET A 855 -10.25 3.06 13.27
CA MET A 855 -11.19 2.44 12.33
C MET A 855 -12.50 2.07 13.03
N LEU A 856 -12.40 1.30 14.12
CA LEU A 856 -13.55 0.87 14.91
C LEU A 856 -14.33 2.07 15.45
N TYR A 857 -13.64 3.04 16.05
CA TYR A 857 -14.28 4.25 16.60
C TYR A 857 -15.13 4.98 15.56
N ARG A 858 -14.60 5.17 14.34
CA ARG A 858 -15.35 5.82 13.25
C ARG A 858 -16.55 4.99 12.83
N LEU A 859 -16.42 3.67 12.73
CA LEU A 859 -17.53 2.79 12.37
C LEU A 859 -18.62 2.77 13.43
N VAL A 860 -18.31 2.85 14.72
CA VAL A 860 -19.33 2.76 15.79
C VAL A 860 -19.86 4.09 16.32
N ASP A 861 -19.21 5.21 16.00
CA ASP A 861 -19.55 6.54 16.55
C ASP A 861 -20.08 7.51 15.49
N ASP A 862 -19.66 7.40 14.22
CA ASP A 862 -20.13 8.31 13.17
C ASP A 862 -21.66 8.18 12.95
N GLU A 863 -22.34 9.32 12.78
CA GLU A 863 -23.79 9.39 12.53
C GLU A 863 -24.19 8.61 11.27
N ILE A 864 -23.41 8.79 10.20
CA ILE A 864 -23.52 8.03 8.96
C ILE A 864 -22.30 7.12 8.89
N VAL A 865 -22.50 5.82 8.69
CA VAL A 865 -21.38 4.86 8.58
C VAL A 865 -20.46 5.29 7.42
N PRO A 866 -19.14 5.40 7.63
CA PRO A 866 -18.18 5.85 6.62
C PRO A 866 -17.80 4.75 5.60
N LEU A 867 -18.79 4.00 5.08
CA LEU A 867 -18.60 3.10 3.93
C LEU A 867 -18.82 3.89 2.63
N GLU A 868 -18.03 3.64 1.60
CA GLU A 868 -18.04 4.40 0.34
C GLU A 868 -18.36 3.49 -0.87
N PRO A 869 -19.64 3.19 -1.14
CA PRO A 869 -20.02 2.30 -2.24
C PRO A 869 -19.52 2.75 -3.62
N ALA A 870 -19.20 4.04 -3.82
CA ALA A 870 -18.67 4.52 -5.09
C ALA A 870 -17.33 3.85 -5.48
N ASN A 871 -16.52 3.43 -4.50
CA ASN A 871 -15.26 2.74 -4.75
C ASN A 871 -15.47 1.36 -5.38
N TYR A 872 -16.58 0.67 -5.09
CA TYR A 872 -16.93 -0.58 -5.79
C TYR A 872 -17.11 -0.35 -7.29
N GLY A 873 -17.67 0.79 -7.70
CA GLY A 873 -17.81 1.13 -9.12
C GLY A 873 -16.46 1.27 -9.82
N VAL A 874 -15.50 1.93 -9.16
CA VAL A 874 -14.12 2.09 -9.67
C VAL A 874 -13.43 0.74 -9.82
N GLU A 875 -13.46 -0.09 -8.78
CA GLU A 875 -12.81 -1.40 -8.77
C GLU A 875 -13.45 -2.38 -9.76
N MET A 876 -14.79 -2.46 -9.81
CA MET A 876 -15.49 -3.30 -10.77
C MET A 876 -15.14 -2.93 -12.22
N ARG A 877 -15.00 -1.65 -12.53
CA ARG A 877 -14.57 -1.20 -13.86
C ARG A 877 -13.13 -1.60 -14.16
N ALA A 878 -12.23 -1.53 -13.18
CA ALA A 878 -10.85 -2.00 -13.33
C ALA A 878 -10.79 -3.52 -13.55
N TRP A 879 -11.56 -4.28 -12.77
CA TRP A 879 -11.66 -5.74 -12.90
C TRP A 879 -12.28 -6.17 -14.23
N LEU A 880 -13.27 -5.43 -14.76
CA LEU A 880 -13.86 -5.70 -16.07
C LEU A 880 -12.82 -5.58 -17.18
N LYS A 881 -11.98 -4.55 -17.10
CA LYS A 881 -10.84 -4.38 -18.02
C LYS A 881 -9.84 -5.53 -17.88
N GLY A 882 -9.60 -6.01 -16.66
CA GLY A 882 -8.77 -7.20 -16.41
C GLY A 882 -9.34 -8.46 -17.07
N LEU A 883 -10.65 -8.69 -16.91
CA LEU A 883 -11.37 -9.81 -17.54
C LEU A 883 -11.30 -9.77 -19.07
N ASP A 884 -11.45 -8.59 -19.69
CA ASP A 884 -11.27 -8.42 -21.15
C ASP A 884 -9.85 -8.84 -21.60
N GLY A 885 -8.83 -8.54 -20.78
CA GLY A 885 -7.47 -9.05 -20.98
C GLY A 885 -7.38 -10.57 -20.95
N VAL A 886 -7.96 -11.20 -19.93
CA VAL A 886 -8.01 -12.67 -19.80
C VAL A 886 -8.71 -13.33 -20.99
N ILE A 887 -9.82 -12.75 -21.46
CA ILE A 887 -10.55 -13.26 -22.64
C ILE A 887 -9.67 -13.18 -23.90
N LYS A 888 -8.96 -12.05 -24.11
CA LYS A 888 -8.06 -11.85 -25.26
C LYS A 888 -6.87 -12.80 -25.25
N ASP A 889 -6.30 -13.06 -24.08
CA ASP A 889 -5.15 -13.93 -23.91
C ASP A 889 -5.55 -15.42 -23.91
N SER A 890 -6.83 -15.73 -23.70
CA SER A 890 -7.32 -17.10 -23.76
C SER A 890 -7.17 -17.70 -25.17
N ASN A 891 -6.41 -18.79 -25.27
CA ASN A 891 -6.21 -19.54 -26.52
C ASN A 891 -7.50 -20.16 -27.10
N THR A 892 -8.62 -20.03 -26.37
CA THR A 892 -9.90 -20.67 -26.64
C THR A 892 -10.80 -19.88 -27.61
N LYS A 893 -10.39 -18.68 -28.08
CA LYS A 893 -11.18 -17.81 -28.99
C LYS A 893 -12.63 -17.65 -28.51
N VAL A 894 -12.83 -17.45 -27.22
CA VAL A 894 -14.17 -17.26 -26.66
C VAL A 894 -14.67 -15.87 -27.05
N ASN A 895 -15.74 -15.83 -27.85
CA ASN A 895 -16.45 -14.59 -28.16
C ASN A 895 -17.52 -14.36 -27.10
N LEU A 896 -17.16 -13.73 -25.99
CA LEU A 896 -18.06 -13.46 -24.86
C LEU A 896 -18.56 -12.01 -24.92
N ASP A 897 -19.87 -11.81 -24.89
CA ASP A 897 -20.46 -10.47 -24.78
C ASP A 897 -20.53 -10.05 -23.30
N LEU A 898 -19.76 -9.03 -22.93
CA LEU A 898 -19.74 -8.46 -21.58
C LEU A 898 -20.75 -7.32 -21.39
N GLY A 899 -21.54 -6.96 -22.42
CA GLY A 899 -22.39 -5.78 -22.40
C GLY A 899 -23.42 -5.76 -21.25
N GLU A 900 -24.00 -6.90 -20.88
CA GLU A 900 -24.92 -6.97 -19.72
C GLU A 900 -24.18 -6.65 -18.41
N LEU A 901 -22.96 -7.15 -18.27
CA LEU A 901 -22.13 -6.92 -17.09
C LEU A 901 -21.63 -5.46 -17.05
N GLU A 902 -21.14 -4.91 -18.16
CA GLU A 902 -20.76 -3.48 -18.28
C GLU A 902 -21.92 -2.54 -17.93
N ASN A 903 -23.12 -2.84 -18.44
CA ASN A 903 -24.32 -2.06 -18.14
C ASN A 903 -24.69 -2.12 -16.66
N SER A 904 -24.61 -3.31 -16.03
CA SER A 904 -24.88 -3.46 -14.59
C SER A 904 -23.92 -2.63 -13.73
N VAL A 905 -22.63 -2.59 -14.08
CA VAL A 905 -21.63 -1.74 -13.40
C VAL A 905 -21.94 -0.25 -13.56
N ALA A 906 -22.35 0.19 -14.76
CA ALA A 906 -22.75 1.58 -14.99
C ALA A 906 -24.00 1.97 -14.15
N VAL A 907 -24.98 1.06 -14.00
CA VAL A 907 -26.15 1.27 -13.14
C VAL A 907 -25.74 1.36 -11.67
N PHE A 908 -24.84 0.48 -11.22
CA PHE A 908 -24.31 0.52 -9.85
C PHE A 908 -23.58 1.84 -9.55
N GLU A 909 -22.72 2.30 -10.46
CA GLU A 909 -22.04 3.60 -10.31
C GLU A 909 -23.02 4.78 -10.19
N ASP A 910 -24.12 4.74 -10.95
CA ASP A 910 -25.16 5.77 -10.84
C ASP A 910 -25.87 5.71 -9.49
N ALA A 911 -26.25 4.52 -9.04
CA ALA A 911 -26.85 4.31 -7.72
C ALA A 911 -25.92 4.79 -6.60
N ALA A 912 -24.61 4.51 -6.68
CA ALA A 912 -23.62 4.99 -5.73
C ALA A 912 -23.47 6.52 -5.74
N ARG A 913 -23.51 7.17 -6.91
CA ARG A 913 -23.54 8.65 -7.01
C ARG A 913 -24.79 9.23 -6.33
N GLN A 914 -25.96 8.64 -6.57
CA GLN A 914 -27.22 9.07 -5.95
C GLN A 914 -27.19 8.89 -4.43
N PHE A 915 -26.67 7.76 -3.95
CA PHE A 915 -26.45 7.49 -2.53
C PHE A 915 -25.56 8.57 -1.88
N ASN A 916 -24.46 8.97 -2.52
CA ASN A 916 -23.58 10.04 -2.01
C ASN A 916 -24.26 11.42 -2.03
N ALA A 917 -25.07 11.72 -3.04
CA ALA A 917 -25.87 12.94 -3.05
C ALA A 917 -26.87 12.95 -1.87
N ALA A 918 -27.55 11.84 -1.62
CA ALA A 918 -28.47 11.68 -0.49
C ALA A 918 -27.77 11.79 0.87
N ARG A 919 -26.54 11.26 0.98
CA ARG A 919 -25.66 11.43 2.15
C ARG A 919 -25.36 12.89 2.43
N ASN A 920 -24.96 13.66 1.42
CA ASN A 920 -24.71 15.10 1.56
C ASN A 920 -25.98 15.85 1.98
N MET A 921 -27.13 15.49 1.42
CA MET A 921 -28.43 16.04 1.83
C MET A 921 -28.74 15.73 3.30
N ALA A 922 -28.58 14.48 3.75
CA ALA A 922 -28.86 14.08 5.12
C ALA A 922 -28.00 14.82 6.16
N VAL A 923 -26.73 15.08 5.82
CA VAL A 923 -25.82 15.92 6.63
C VAL A 923 -26.31 17.37 6.66
N SER A 924 -26.56 17.98 5.50
CA SER A 924 -26.98 19.40 5.41
C SER A 924 -28.34 19.69 6.06
N SER A 925 -29.27 18.73 6.01
CA SER A 925 -30.61 18.87 6.59
C SER A 925 -30.69 18.36 8.03
N ASN A 926 -29.60 17.79 8.56
CA ASN A 926 -29.53 17.10 9.85
C ASN A 926 -30.69 16.11 10.10
N SER A 927 -31.11 15.36 9.08
CA SER A 927 -32.27 14.45 9.17
C SER A 927 -31.87 13.10 9.75
N SER A 928 -32.36 12.76 10.94
CA SER A 928 -32.12 11.45 11.56
C SER A 928 -32.68 10.29 10.74
N VAL A 929 -33.89 10.45 10.17
CA VAL A 929 -34.53 9.43 9.34
C VAL A 929 -33.70 9.11 8.09
N LEU A 930 -33.18 10.14 7.41
CA LEU A 930 -32.33 9.93 6.23
C LEU A 930 -31.00 9.28 6.61
N LYS A 931 -30.39 9.68 7.73
CA LYS A 931 -29.15 9.05 8.23
C LYS A 931 -29.35 7.55 8.50
N THR A 932 -30.43 7.16 9.19
CA THR A 932 -30.76 5.75 9.44
C THR A 932 -30.98 4.96 8.15
N GLN A 933 -31.76 5.51 7.20
CA GLN A 933 -31.97 4.86 5.90
C GLN A 933 -30.67 4.66 5.13
N LEU A 934 -29.79 5.67 5.12
CA LEU A 934 -28.48 5.58 4.46
C LEU A 934 -27.56 4.57 5.13
N ASN A 935 -27.58 4.44 6.46
CA ASN A 935 -26.79 3.43 7.15
C ASN A 935 -27.23 2.01 6.79
N HIS A 936 -28.54 1.75 6.73
CA HIS A 936 -29.05 0.45 6.29
C HIS A 936 -28.65 0.16 4.85
N LYS A 937 -28.76 1.14 3.95
CA LYS A 937 -28.31 1.00 2.55
C LYS A 937 -26.81 0.70 2.46
N ALA A 938 -25.98 1.41 3.23
CA ALA A 938 -24.54 1.19 3.29
C ALA A 938 -24.18 -0.19 3.87
N ARG A 939 -24.92 -0.68 4.86
CA ARG A 939 -24.76 -2.01 5.45
C ARG A 939 -25.13 -3.12 4.45
N ASP A 940 -26.23 -2.92 3.73
CA ASP A 940 -26.94 -4.01 3.04
C ASP A 940 -26.52 -4.19 1.58
N PHE A 941 -25.97 -3.17 0.89
CA PHE A 941 -25.73 -3.26 -0.55
C PHE A 941 -24.80 -4.42 -0.95
N GLY A 942 -23.76 -4.71 -0.14
CA GLY A 942 -22.82 -5.80 -0.38
C GLY A 942 -23.50 -7.19 -0.37
N ARG A 943 -24.64 -7.31 0.31
CA ARG A 943 -25.47 -8.53 0.31
C ARG A 943 -26.04 -8.83 -1.07
N GLY A 944 -26.20 -7.81 -1.92
CA GLY A 944 -26.63 -7.97 -3.31
C GLY A 944 -25.63 -8.76 -4.18
N PHE A 945 -24.35 -8.79 -3.80
CA PHE A 945 -23.32 -9.55 -4.52
C PHE A 945 -23.34 -11.05 -4.20
N VAL A 946 -24.07 -11.46 -3.17
CA VAL A 946 -24.18 -12.86 -2.71
C VAL A 946 -25.35 -13.55 -3.43
N SER A 947 -25.06 -14.60 -4.19
CA SER A 947 -26.07 -15.37 -4.93
C SER A 947 -26.34 -16.74 -4.31
N GLU A 948 -27.61 -17.14 -4.28
CA GLU A 948 -27.98 -18.54 -4.05
C GLU A 948 -27.35 -19.45 -5.12
N GLY A 949 -26.94 -20.65 -4.70
CA GLY A 949 -26.17 -21.60 -5.52
C GLY A 949 -24.67 -21.32 -5.63
N GLY A 950 -24.21 -20.09 -5.35
CA GLY A 950 -22.80 -19.71 -5.34
C GLY A 950 -22.04 -19.91 -6.66
N LEU A 951 -20.74 -20.10 -6.55
CA LEU A 951 -19.84 -20.35 -7.68
C LEU A 951 -19.89 -21.81 -8.16
N PRO A 952 -19.51 -22.10 -9.41
CA PRO A 952 -19.53 -23.46 -9.96
C PRO A 952 -18.76 -24.43 -9.06
N GLU A 953 -19.42 -25.50 -8.62
CA GLU A 953 -18.87 -26.55 -7.74
C GLU A 953 -18.37 -26.05 -6.36
N ARG A 954 -18.68 -24.79 -6.01
CA ARG A 954 -18.15 -24.08 -4.84
C ARG A 954 -19.26 -23.33 -4.10
N GLU A 955 -20.24 -24.09 -3.60
CA GLU A 955 -21.49 -23.56 -3.00
C GLU A 955 -21.28 -22.70 -1.74
N PHE A 956 -20.11 -22.77 -1.09
CA PHE A 956 -19.75 -21.89 0.02
C PHE A 956 -19.58 -20.44 -0.46
N TYR A 957 -18.81 -20.28 -1.53
CA TYR A 957 -18.43 -18.99 -2.10
C TYR A 957 -19.58 -18.46 -2.94
N ARG A 958 -20.31 -17.49 -2.37
CA ARG A 958 -21.52 -16.93 -2.96
C ARG A 958 -21.34 -15.52 -3.51
N HIS A 959 -20.24 -14.84 -3.15
CA HIS A 959 -19.92 -13.52 -3.64
C HIS A 959 -19.46 -13.58 -5.11
N LEU A 960 -20.24 -12.98 -6.01
CA LEU A 960 -20.05 -13.17 -7.47
C LEU A 960 -19.09 -12.17 -8.13
N VAL A 961 -18.68 -11.11 -7.43
CA VAL A 961 -17.80 -10.07 -7.98
C VAL A 961 -16.32 -10.40 -7.76
N PHE A 962 -15.99 -11.02 -6.63
CA PHE A 962 -14.67 -11.56 -6.35
C PHE A 962 -14.80 -12.68 -5.32
N ALA A 963 -13.90 -13.67 -5.39
CA ALA A 963 -13.80 -14.80 -4.46
C ALA A 963 -12.38 -15.39 -4.52
N PRO A 964 -11.97 -16.26 -3.61
CA PRO A 964 -10.68 -16.96 -3.73
C PRO A 964 -10.66 -17.80 -5.01
N GLY A 965 -9.51 -17.86 -5.67
CA GLY A 965 -9.38 -18.62 -6.92
C GLY A 965 -9.39 -20.12 -6.70
N VAL A 966 -10.01 -20.85 -7.62
CA VAL A 966 -10.06 -22.33 -7.58
C VAL A 966 -8.67 -22.98 -7.63
N ASP A 967 -7.71 -22.34 -8.30
CA ASP A 967 -6.35 -22.85 -8.53
C ASP A 967 -5.24 -22.07 -7.81
N THR A 968 -5.58 -20.93 -7.20
CA THR A 968 -4.62 -20.10 -6.44
C THR A 968 -4.71 -20.36 -4.94
N GLY A 969 -5.88 -20.74 -4.42
CA GLY A 969 -6.07 -20.94 -2.98
C GLY A 969 -6.52 -19.65 -2.34
N TYR A 970 -5.59 -19.02 -1.62
CA TYR A 970 -5.84 -17.79 -0.90
C TYR A 970 -6.08 -16.58 -1.80
N ALA A 971 -5.36 -16.45 -2.92
CA ALA A 971 -5.41 -15.25 -3.74
C ALA A 971 -6.78 -15.09 -4.43
N PRO A 972 -7.34 -13.86 -4.46
CA PRO A 972 -8.63 -13.60 -5.08
C PRO A 972 -8.59 -13.74 -6.60
N VAL A 973 -9.73 -14.08 -7.18
CA VAL A 973 -10.06 -13.94 -8.59
C VAL A 973 -11.28 -13.04 -8.69
N THR A 974 -11.21 -12.04 -9.58
CA THR A 974 -12.32 -11.12 -9.85
C THR A 974 -13.19 -11.66 -10.97
N TYR A 975 -14.50 -11.40 -10.88
CA TYR A 975 -15.53 -12.06 -11.68
C TYR A 975 -15.36 -13.58 -11.78
N PRO A 976 -15.14 -14.29 -10.67
CA PRO A 976 -14.57 -15.64 -10.65
C PRO A 976 -15.36 -16.65 -11.48
N GLY A 977 -16.69 -16.61 -11.44
CA GLY A 977 -17.52 -17.50 -12.27
C GLY A 977 -17.35 -17.30 -13.78
N VAL A 978 -17.00 -16.08 -14.22
CA VAL A 978 -16.71 -15.77 -15.63
C VAL A 978 -15.24 -16.08 -15.94
N THR A 979 -14.33 -15.53 -15.14
CA THR A 979 -12.87 -15.64 -15.34
C THR A 979 -12.42 -17.11 -15.37
N GLU A 980 -12.85 -17.91 -14.40
CA GLU A 980 -12.45 -19.32 -14.32
C GLU A 980 -13.09 -20.15 -15.45
N ALA A 981 -14.33 -19.84 -15.84
CA ALA A 981 -14.98 -20.50 -16.97
C ALA A 981 -14.25 -20.20 -18.30
N VAL A 982 -13.78 -18.96 -18.50
CA VAL A 982 -12.95 -18.57 -19.66
C VAL A 982 -11.62 -19.32 -19.65
N VAL A 983 -10.93 -19.36 -18.50
CA VAL A 983 -9.65 -20.08 -18.34
C VAL A 983 -9.83 -21.58 -18.59
N ALA A 984 -10.94 -22.16 -18.16
CA ALA A 984 -11.30 -23.56 -18.41
C ALA A 984 -11.80 -23.83 -19.85
N GLY A 985 -12.03 -22.79 -20.66
CA GLY A 985 -12.57 -22.92 -22.02
C GLY A 985 -14.06 -23.28 -22.08
N ASN A 986 -14.82 -23.06 -21.00
CA ASN A 986 -16.25 -23.34 -20.91
C ASN A 986 -17.08 -22.08 -21.20
N THR A 987 -17.30 -21.79 -22.49
CA THR A 987 -18.03 -20.60 -22.94
C THR A 987 -19.47 -20.52 -22.42
N THR A 988 -20.20 -21.65 -22.41
CA THR A 988 -21.59 -21.67 -21.93
C THR A 988 -21.70 -21.28 -20.46
N LEU A 989 -20.77 -21.77 -19.63
CA LEU A 989 -20.70 -21.39 -18.22
C LEU A 989 -20.30 -19.91 -18.04
N ALA A 990 -19.36 -19.42 -18.87
CA ALA A 990 -18.97 -18.01 -18.85
C ALA A 990 -20.15 -17.09 -19.18
N GLU A 991 -20.93 -17.39 -20.21
CA GLU A 991 -22.15 -16.65 -20.59
C GLU A 991 -23.21 -16.68 -19.47
N GLU A 992 -23.42 -17.84 -18.83
CA GLU A 992 -24.32 -17.95 -17.68
C GLU A 992 -23.90 -17.03 -16.53
N PHE A 993 -22.61 -16.99 -16.22
CA PHE A 993 -22.08 -16.18 -15.12
C PHE A 993 -21.97 -14.69 -15.44
N VAL A 994 -21.86 -14.29 -16.70
CA VAL A 994 -22.06 -12.89 -17.10
C VAL A 994 -23.44 -12.41 -16.64
N GLY A 995 -24.49 -13.15 -16.97
CA GLY A 995 -25.87 -12.80 -16.60
C GLY A 995 -26.14 -12.91 -15.09
N LYS A 996 -25.62 -13.95 -14.42
CA LYS A 996 -25.78 -14.08 -12.95
C LYS A 996 -25.08 -12.96 -12.19
N THR A 997 -23.83 -12.65 -12.54
CA THR A 997 -23.08 -11.60 -11.87
C THR A 997 -23.66 -10.22 -12.16
N ALA A 998 -24.14 -9.96 -13.39
CA ALA A 998 -24.83 -8.72 -13.71
C ALA A 998 -26.09 -8.52 -12.85
N LYS A 999 -26.90 -9.58 -12.64
CA LYS A 999 -28.07 -9.52 -11.75
C LYS A 999 -27.71 -9.25 -10.29
N ALA A 1000 -26.60 -9.82 -9.80
CA ALA A 1000 -26.11 -9.55 -8.45
C ALA A 1000 -25.68 -8.08 -8.29
N ILE A 1001 -24.97 -7.53 -9.28
CA ILE A 1001 -24.58 -6.10 -9.29
C ILE A 1001 -25.82 -5.19 -9.35
N LEU A 1002 -26.84 -5.54 -10.14
CA LEU A 1002 -28.11 -4.81 -10.16
C LEU A 1002 -28.86 -4.89 -8.83
N ALA A 1003 -28.84 -6.05 -8.15
CA ALA A 1003 -29.43 -6.19 -6.83
C ALA A 1003 -28.75 -5.27 -5.81
N ALA A 1004 -27.41 -5.21 -5.82
CA ALA A 1004 -26.64 -4.29 -4.99
C ALA A 1004 -26.97 -2.82 -5.32
N ALA A 1005 -27.07 -2.47 -6.60
CA ALA A 1005 -27.46 -1.13 -7.06
C ALA A 1005 -28.86 -0.72 -6.57
N HIS A 1006 -29.83 -1.64 -6.64
CA HIS A 1006 -31.20 -1.40 -6.17
C HIS A 1006 -31.29 -1.17 -4.66
N ILE A 1007 -30.39 -1.74 -3.86
CA ILE A 1007 -30.34 -1.45 -2.42
C ILE A 1007 -29.91 0.00 -2.17
N LEU A 1008 -28.98 0.53 -2.97
CA LEU A 1008 -28.49 1.90 -2.85
C LEU A 1008 -29.51 2.96 -3.27
N LEU A 1009 -30.35 2.69 -4.28
CA LEU A 1009 -31.46 3.55 -4.74
C LEU A 1009 -32.60 3.61 -3.74
#